data_AF-U1QRP9-F1
#
_entry.id   AF-U1QRP9-F1
#
_cell.length_a   1.000
_cell.length_b   1.000
_cell.length_c   1.000
_cell.angle_alpha   90.00
_cell.angle_beta   90.00
_cell.angle_gamma   90.00
#
_symmetry.space_group_name_H-M   'P 1'
#
loop_
_entity.id
_entity.type
_entity.pdbx_description
1 polymer ?
#
loop_
_entity_poly.entity_id
_entity_poly.type
_entity_poly.pdbx_seq_one_letter_code
_entity_poly.pdbx_strand_id
1 'polypeptide(L)'
;MDRIDIEEIDAEWSRYFRYGTIYDDQRVAIESFLDTLATRDYYLKEGACGTGKTLAAVTASVHAMRDPDQLADRTPGTEEFPAYDRTVVVTPVKQQLQQFIGELRGINATLPDSAEPIRTVVLRGQGDMRAINNTDLPGTDSREDIDDLRATTAAVIRFGSDIPLDWPDKLDPPPHSKAGYDWSDASKTAEQDREERRYDPHRARAVRILVSNLTPPRGGEYDRLEIDGVETPYPEHVPHSSELVDTDRLQETAYNQLPENLQGRFDPFYAAALAGSQGPGFRFADAPDHVVDRDALFSAAVADGRCPHELMGILAGEAEVILGNYNHLVDPETRRLTDGKLGLLDEQTIAVVDEAHQLEARSRDGLSTSLDLYTLDRALNDVKFARYYATGNLSESPTPGLSRTDARAAKEIARQQLGIAADGFESEDLIAVEEALTVARQELLDACEGIEGIKLGRRTGRADPESREAKTRPMAAPEHPEWGDRLTDAIEAHDTLSPAVLQRAESVMGAVESVYETLAERGVHDRTPQSSEVGRFLRQWAETPRAVYHPEARVQPSTKDSIPDRYPEWVRQWTPELRLFNCIPRRELRRVFAELGGGVLMSATLRPAEPFREAIGVDAVPRPGALDEETQDESSMTPVRANGITDEMVAGHETRSTTFDRFPLRFPPENRLSLVADLPKFTSKNRGSNDVYDPELMTDTRARYAALIRQVAQTEGNILVAMPSYDEAAWAYEFLEGVPTEKRHLLDKTSSADQTDELLGAFFADGDAVLCTSLRGTITEGVDFDGEKLHTCLSVGVPRVPPSPEITAVELAYKQAIESTGGLEAAHLIPSTRKVRQSAGRVIRGTEEAGVRILADERYGSSPDRNCRRFLSPQQQREFTVVEPGETGAAVERFWARQE
;
A
#
# COMPACT_ATOMS: atom_id res chain seq x y z
N MET A 1 20.64 33.68 9.36
CA MET A 1 20.46 32.35 9.96
C MET A 1 21.44 31.49 9.23
N ASP A 2 22.46 31.06 9.94
CA ASP A 2 23.78 31.01 9.33
C ASP A 2 24.06 29.59 8.85
N ARG A 3 24.68 29.49 7.67
CA ARG A 3 25.16 28.23 7.12
C ARG A 3 26.56 28.00 7.65
N ILE A 4 26.84 26.78 8.06
CA ILE A 4 28.14 26.32 8.56
C ILE A 4 28.77 25.51 7.42
N ASP A 5 30.06 25.72 7.14
CA ASP A 5 30.78 24.90 6.17
C ASP A 5 30.93 23.47 6.73
N ILE A 6 30.68 22.45 5.91
CA ILE A 6 30.62 21.06 6.39
C ILE A 6 31.98 20.58 6.93
N GLU A 7 33.07 21.15 6.43
CA GLU A 7 34.45 20.92 6.88
C GLU A 7 34.75 21.48 8.28
N GLU A 8 33.93 22.41 8.79
CA GLU A 8 34.05 22.96 10.16
C GLU A 8 33.34 22.10 11.21
N ILE A 9 32.62 21.05 10.79
CA ILE A 9 31.85 20.18 11.68
C ILE A 9 32.66 18.94 12.05
N ASP A 10 33.10 18.90 13.30
CA ASP A 10 33.75 17.75 13.93
C ASP A 10 32.71 16.65 14.26
N ALA A 11 32.14 16.04 13.20
CA ALA A 11 31.22 14.92 13.31
C ALA A 11 31.33 13.97 12.12
N GLU A 12 31.42 12.67 12.39
CA GLU A 12 31.72 11.62 11.41
C GLU A 12 30.64 11.43 10.34
N TRP A 13 29.37 11.76 10.63
CA TRP A 13 28.28 11.74 9.66
C TRP A 13 28.44 12.78 8.54
N SER A 14 29.30 13.78 8.69
CA SER A 14 29.55 14.83 7.69
C SER A 14 29.92 14.27 6.32
N ARG A 15 30.63 13.13 6.27
CA ARG A 15 30.99 12.43 5.02
C ARG A 15 29.79 11.91 4.22
N TYR A 16 28.64 11.73 4.87
CA TYR A 16 27.38 11.28 4.25
C TYR A 16 26.46 12.45 3.89
N PHE A 17 26.90 13.69 4.10
CA PHE A 17 26.14 14.90 3.83
C PHE A 17 26.61 15.56 2.52
N ARG A 18 25.82 15.40 1.45
CA ARG A 18 26.15 15.78 0.05
C ARG A 18 26.49 17.25 -0.24
N TYR A 19 26.28 18.18 0.69
CA TYR A 19 26.43 19.62 0.43
C TYR A 19 27.57 20.21 1.26
N GLY A 20 28.42 21.03 0.65
CA GLY A 20 29.54 21.69 1.33
C GLY A 20 29.16 22.63 2.49
N THR A 21 27.87 22.88 2.73
CA THR A 21 27.38 23.68 3.86
C THR A 21 26.09 23.11 4.41
N ILE A 22 25.86 23.22 5.71
CA ILE A 22 24.64 22.80 6.40
C ILE A 22 24.01 23.94 7.21
N TYR A 23 22.71 23.87 7.47
CA TYR A 23 22.05 24.75 8.45
C TYR A 23 22.08 24.10 9.85
N ASP A 24 22.30 24.89 10.90
CA ASP A 24 22.41 24.36 12.28
C ASP A 24 21.18 23.54 12.74
N ASP A 25 19.98 23.89 12.27
CA ASP A 25 18.75 23.14 12.53
C ASP A 25 18.71 21.75 11.85
N GLN A 26 19.49 21.53 10.78
CA GLN A 26 19.68 20.22 10.13
C GLN A 26 20.73 19.40 10.89
N ARG A 27 21.82 20.04 11.33
CA ARG A 27 22.83 19.42 12.21
C ARG A 27 22.17 18.85 13.47
N VAL A 28 21.39 19.66 14.18
CA VAL A 28 20.61 19.24 15.35
C VAL A 28 19.58 18.14 15.00
N ALA A 29 19.01 18.14 13.79
CA ALA A 29 18.09 17.09 13.36
C ALA A 29 18.78 15.72 13.16
N ILE A 30 20.00 15.72 12.61
CA ILE A 30 20.82 14.53 12.42
C ILE A 30 21.25 13.98 13.78
N GLU A 31 21.82 14.83 14.65
CA GLU A 31 22.23 14.48 16.01
C GLU A 31 21.05 13.89 16.83
N SER A 32 19.89 14.56 16.84
CA SER A 32 18.69 14.08 17.55
C SER A 32 18.17 12.73 17.03
N PHE A 33 18.32 12.45 15.73
CA PHE A 33 17.87 11.19 15.17
C PHE A 33 18.85 10.05 15.51
N LEU A 34 20.16 10.30 15.50
CA LEU A 34 21.17 9.35 15.99
C LEU A 34 20.94 9.00 17.47
N ASP A 35 20.64 9.99 18.31
CA ASP A 35 20.29 9.77 19.73
C ASP A 35 19.01 8.95 19.90
N THR A 36 18.05 9.09 18.98
CA THR A 36 16.79 8.31 18.98
C THR A 36 17.03 6.86 18.54
N LEU A 37 17.93 6.64 17.58
CA LEU A 37 18.33 5.30 17.13
C LEU A 37 19.13 4.56 18.21
N ALA A 38 19.93 5.26 19.02
CA ALA A 38 20.63 4.66 20.17
C ALA A 38 19.69 3.89 21.12
N THR A 39 18.45 4.36 21.29
CA THR A 39 17.43 3.71 22.14
C THR A 39 16.38 2.90 21.34
N ARG A 40 16.55 2.72 20.03
CA ARG A 40 15.57 2.10 19.10
C ARG A 40 14.18 2.76 19.12
N ASP A 41 14.12 4.06 19.45
CA ASP A 41 12.91 4.87 19.61
C ASP A 41 12.42 5.48 18.27
N TYR A 42 11.38 6.33 18.32
CA TYR A 42 10.81 7.01 17.14
C TYR A 42 10.90 8.55 17.22
N TYR A 43 11.40 9.18 16.16
CA TYR A 43 11.53 10.64 16.07
C TYR A 43 10.46 11.24 15.16
N LEU A 44 9.70 12.24 15.61
CA LEU A 44 8.72 12.96 14.80
C LEU A 44 9.25 14.34 14.42
N LYS A 45 9.41 14.59 13.11
CA LYS A 45 9.95 15.85 12.59
C LYS A 45 8.92 16.61 11.76
N GLU A 46 8.45 17.76 12.27
CA GLU A 46 7.64 18.70 11.48
C GLU A 46 8.56 19.67 10.71
N GLY A 47 8.33 19.87 9.40
CA GLY A 47 9.11 20.84 8.64
C GLY A 47 8.62 21.03 7.22
N ALA A 48 8.65 22.26 6.71
CA ALA A 48 8.23 22.56 5.34
C ALA A 48 9.06 21.78 4.29
N CYS A 49 8.58 21.78 3.04
CA CYS A 49 9.38 21.36 1.89
C CYS A 49 10.69 22.18 1.85
N GLY A 50 11.75 21.63 1.26
CA GLY A 50 13.07 22.30 1.17
C GLY A 50 13.87 22.44 2.48
N THR A 51 13.30 22.18 3.66
CA THR A 51 14.04 22.31 4.95
C THR A 51 15.14 21.24 5.15
N GLY A 52 15.21 20.23 4.28
CA GLY A 52 16.21 19.15 4.33
C GLY A 52 15.86 18.00 5.28
N LYS A 53 14.58 17.77 5.56
CA LYS A 53 14.09 16.59 6.30
C LYS A 53 14.68 15.29 5.74
N THR A 54 14.49 15.09 4.44
CA THR A 54 14.99 13.99 3.60
C THR A 54 16.47 13.72 3.83
N LEU A 55 17.31 14.75 3.68
CA LEU A 55 18.76 14.63 3.81
C LEU A 55 19.18 14.35 5.26
N ALA A 56 18.56 14.99 6.25
CA ALA A 56 18.86 14.73 7.66
C ALA A 56 18.55 13.28 8.06
N ALA A 57 17.42 12.72 7.58
CA ALA A 57 17.07 11.33 7.82
C ALA A 57 18.08 10.36 7.18
N VAL A 58 18.34 10.50 5.87
CA VAL A 58 19.27 9.62 5.16
C VAL A 58 20.68 9.70 5.73
N THR A 59 21.19 10.90 6.05
CA THR A 59 22.54 11.09 6.60
C THR A 59 22.70 10.36 7.93
N ALA A 60 21.74 10.50 8.85
CA ALA A 60 21.76 9.82 10.14
C ALA A 60 21.64 8.30 9.99
N SER A 61 20.70 7.82 9.17
CA SER A 61 20.48 6.39 8.95
C SER A 61 21.69 5.70 8.32
N VAL A 62 22.34 6.30 7.32
CA VAL A 62 23.54 5.74 6.69
C VAL A 62 24.71 5.65 7.68
N HIS A 63 24.91 6.68 8.50
CA HIS A 63 25.95 6.66 9.53
C HIS A 63 25.67 5.60 10.62
N ALA A 64 24.42 5.46 11.06
CA ALA A 64 23.99 4.45 12.03
C ALA A 64 24.22 3.00 11.55
N MET A 65 24.10 2.75 10.23
CA MET A 65 24.39 1.43 9.65
C MET A 65 25.90 1.19 9.44
N ARG A 66 26.66 2.19 9.00
CA ARG A 66 28.04 2.01 8.53
C ARG A 66 29.11 2.22 9.60
N ASP A 67 28.85 3.05 10.61
CA ASP A 67 29.82 3.36 11.66
C ASP A 67 29.23 3.28 13.09
N PRO A 68 28.50 2.21 13.48
CA PRO A 68 27.89 2.12 14.82
C PRO A 68 28.92 2.23 15.96
N ASP A 69 30.17 1.78 15.74
CA ASP A 69 31.27 1.93 16.70
C ASP A 69 31.58 3.40 17.06
N GLN A 70 31.31 4.34 16.14
CA GLN A 70 31.50 5.79 16.35
C GLN A 70 30.32 6.44 17.10
N LEU A 71 29.28 5.67 17.43
CA LEU A 71 28.05 6.12 18.08
C LEU A 71 27.84 5.46 19.46
N ALA A 72 28.76 4.60 19.91
CA ALA A 72 28.65 3.84 21.15
C ALA A 72 28.50 4.73 22.41
N ASP A 73 29.02 5.97 22.38
CA ASP A 73 28.88 6.93 23.49
C ASP A 73 27.47 7.50 23.64
N ARG A 74 26.60 7.34 22.63
CA ARG A 74 25.19 7.77 22.67
C ARG A 74 24.27 6.80 23.39
N THR A 75 24.63 5.52 23.50
CA THR A 75 23.72 4.51 24.05
C THR A 75 23.71 4.51 25.58
N PRO A 76 22.58 4.79 26.25
CA PRO A 76 22.57 4.87 27.71
C PRO A 76 22.71 3.49 28.38
N GLY A 77 23.90 3.20 28.93
CA GLY A 77 24.11 2.04 29.81
C GLY A 77 24.57 0.75 29.13
N THR A 78 24.86 0.79 27.82
CA THR A 78 25.61 -0.25 27.10
C THR A 78 26.91 0.34 26.55
N GLU A 79 27.85 -0.52 26.13
CA GLU A 79 29.09 -0.09 25.45
C GLU A 79 29.00 -0.22 23.92
N GLU A 80 27.80 -0.55 23.39
CA GLU A 80 27.55 -0.82 21.97
C GLU A 80 26.30 -0.06 21.48
N PHE A 81 26.36 0.45 20.25
CA PHE A 81 25.23 1.04 19.53
C PHE A 81 24.39 -0.06 18.83
N PRO A 82 23.06 0.07 18.71
CA PRO A 82 22.25 -0.95 18.05
C PRO A 82 22.70 -1.23 16.61
N ALA A 83 22.89 -2.51 16.27
CA ALA A 83 23.31 -2.90 14.92
C ALA A 83 22.15 -2.79 13.92
N TYR A 84 22.35 -1.97 12.89
CA TYR A 84 21.42 -1.76 11.78
C TYR A 84 22.08 -2.19 10.46
N ASP A 85 21.37 -2.96 9.62
CA ASP A 85 21.84 -3.39 8.30
C ASP A 85 21.16 -2.64 7.14
N ARG A 86 19.98 -2.06 7.40
CA ARG A 86 19.09 -1.53 6.36
C ARG A 86 18.29 -0.31 6.81
N THR A 87 17.98 0.56 5.85
CA THR A 87 17.00 1.64 5.98
C THR A 87 15.88 1.46 4.97
N VAL A 88 14.63 1.43 5.44
CA VAL A 88 13.44 1.50 4.58
C VAL A 88 12.86 2.90 4.60
N VAL A 89 12.81 3.54 3.44
CA VAL A 89 12.19 4.85 3.23
C VAL A 89 10.87 4.66 2.51
N VAL A 90 9.79 5.19 3.07
CA VAL A 90 8.48 5.19 2.43
C VAL A 90 7.88 6.57 2.31
N THR A 91 7.35 6.88 1.13
CA THR A 91 6.59 8.11 0.85
C THR A 91 5.36 7.81 -0.01
N PRO A 92 4.21 8.48 0.24
CA PRO A 92 3.03 8.37 -0.61
C PRO A 92 3.10 9.24 -1.88
N VAL A 93 4.15 10.04 -2.08
CA VAL A 93 4.24 11.04 -3.16
C VAL A 93 5.35 10.70 -4.15
N LYS A 94 5.00 10.49 -5.44
CA LYS A 94 5.94 10.14 -6.52
C LYS A 94 7.09 11.16 -6.65
N GLN A 95 6.83 12.45 -6.45
CA GLN A 95 7.86 13.50 -6.51
C GLN A 95 8.85 13.44 -5.33
N GLN A 96 8.37 13.17 -4.10
CA GLN A 96 9.26 13.02 -2.94
C GLN A 96 10.16 11.79 -3.07
N LEU A 97 9.66 10.71 -3.68
CA LEU A 97 10.47 9.54 -4.00
C LEU A 97 11.64 9.89 -4.94
N GLN A 98 11.38 10.74 -5.96
CA GLN A 98 12.44 11.25 -6.83
C GLN A 98 13.42 12.17 -6.09
N GLN A 99 12.96 12.92 -5.09
CA GLN A 99 13.86 13.66 -4.20
C GLN A 99 14.80 12.71 -3.45
N PHE A 100 14.30 11.65 -2.81
CA PHE A 100 15.14 10.66 -2.10
C PHE A 100 16.16 9.99 -3.03
N ILE A 101 15.76 9.62 -4.25
CA ILE A 101 16.67 9.11 -5.29
C ILE A 101 17.79 10.15 -5.57
N GLY A 102 17.42 11.41 -5.79
CA GLY A 102 18.37 12.50 -6.04
C GLY A 102 19.30 12.82 -4.86
N GLU A 103 18.83 12.69 -3.61
CA GLU A 103 19.70 12.83 -2.43
C GLU A 103 20.72 11.68 -2.36
N LEU A 104 20.30 10.41 -2.52
CA LEU A 104 21.18 9.24 -2.44
C LEU A 104 22.22 9.18 -3.58
N ARG A 105 21.80 9.48 -4.81
CA ARG A 105 22.73 9.67 -5.94
C ARG A 105 23.73 10.79 -5.64
N GLY A 106 23.25 11.91 -5.10
CA GLY A 106 24.07 13.04 -4.68
C GLY A 106 25.10 12.68 -3.60
N ILE A 107 24.71 11.90 -2.58
CA ILE A 107 25.63 11.42 -1.54
C ILE A 107 26.71 10.52 -2.17
N ASN A 108 26.31 9.52 -2.97
CA ASN A 108 27.25 8.60 -3.62
C ASN A 108 28.24 9.31 -4.55
N ALA A 109 27.80 10.36 -5.26
CA ALA A 109 28.68 11.20 -6.09
C ALA A 109 29.64 12.11 -5.28
N THR A 110 29.40 12.29 -3.98
CA THR A 110 30.26 13.07 -3.06
C THR A 110 31.10 12.22 -2.12
N LEU A 111 30.87 10.90 -2.05
CA LEU A 111 31.70 9.99 -1.27
C LEU A 111 33.13 9.92 -1.86
N PRO A 112 34.18 9.73 -1.04
CA PRO A 112 35.53 9.49 -1.54
C PRO A 112 35.60 8.20 -2.39
N ASP A 113 36.43 8.19 -3.44
CA ASP A 113 36.64 7.02 -4.33
C ASP A 113 37.00 5.70 -3.61
N SER A 114 37.47 5.79 -2.37
CA SER A 114 37.82 4.64 -1.51
C SER A 114 36.67 4.10 -0.66
N ALA A 115 35.53 4.79 -0.59
CA ALA A 115 34.35 4.37 0.15
C ALA A 115 33.43 3.51 -0.73
N GLU A 116 32.77 2.52 -0.12
CA GLU A 116 31.74 1.73 -0.82
C GLU A 116 30.52 2.63 -1.09
N PRO A 117 29.96 2.68 -2.32
CA PRO A 117 28.71 3.40 -2.59
C PRO A 117 27.53 2.82 -1.81
N ILE A 118 26.55 3.65 -1.46
CA ILE A 118 25.32 3.24 -0.75
C ILE A 118 24.40 2.54 -1.74
N ARG A 119 24.23 1.22 -1.57
CA ARG A 119 23.40 0.38 -2.45
C ARG A 119 21.92 0.64 -2.21
N THR A 120 21.25 1.22 -3.22
CA THR A 120 19.84 1.64 -3.10
C THR A 120 18.95 0.96 -4.14
N VAL A 121 17.79 0.43 -3.73
CA VAL A 121 16.73 -0.08 -4.62
C VAL A 121 15.43 0.69 -4.43
N VAL A 122 14.78 1.06 -5.55
CA VAL A 122 13.44 1.63 -5.57
C VAL A 122 12.41 0.53 -5.85
N LEU A 123 11.60 0.19 -4.86
CA LEU A 123 10.51 -0.77 -5.00
C LEU A 123 9.32 -0.17 -5.78
N ARG A 124 8.70 -1.04 -6.59
CA ARG A 124 7.59 -0.75 -7.48
C ARG A 124 6.57 -1.88 -7.45
N GLY A 125 5.34 -1.59 -7.87
CA GLY A 125 4.28 -2.60 -7.90
C GLY A 125 4.54 -3.67 -8.95
N GLN A 126 3.86 -4.81 -8.83
CA GLN A 126 3.91 -5.86 -9.85
C GLN A 126 3.44 -5.37 -11.23
N GLY A 127 2.45 -4.48 -11.29
CA GLY A 127 2.02 -3.86 -12.55
C GLY A 127 3.13 -3.08 -13.26
N ASP A 128 3.93 -2.32 -12.51
CA ASP A 128 5.01 -1.48 -13.05
C ASP A 128 6.24 -2.29 -13.51
N MET A 129 6.39 -3.53 -13.04
CA MET A 129 7.65 -4.31 -13.10
C MET A 129 7.54 -5.70 -13.74
N ARG A 130 6.33 -6.18 -14.06
CA ARG A 130 6.16 -7.42 -14.83
C ARG A 130 6.27 -7.09 -16.31
N ALA A 131 7.18 -7.76 -17.02
CA ALA A 131 7.42 -7.53 -18.45
C ALA A 131 6.11 -7.65 -19.27
N ILE A 132 5.37 -8.74 -19.09
CA ILE A 132 4.12 -9.05 -19.80
C ILE A 132 3.04 -7.95 -19.64
N ASN A 133 2.97 -7.29 -18.48
CA ASN A 133 2.03 -6.18 -18.24
C ASN A 133 2.28 -4.94 -19.10
N ASN A 134 3.46 -4.83 -19.72
CA ASN A 134 3.88 -3.70 -20.54
C ASN A 134 3.96 -4.13 -22.02
N THR A 135 3.11 -5.08 -22.45
CA THR A 135 3.06 -5.61 -23.82
C THR A 135 1.64 -5.61 -24.38
N ASP A 136 1.52 -5.34 -25.68
CA ASP A 136 0.23 -5.37 -26.41
C ASP A 136 -0.15 -6.79 -26.90
N LEU A 137 0.22 -7.83 -26.16
CA LEU A 137 0.00 -9.22 -26.58
C LEU A 137 -1.48 -9.65 -26.38
N PRO A 138 -2.12 -10.32 -27.35
CA PRO A 138 -3.51 -10.75 -27.22
C PRO A 138 -3.72 -11.78 -26.10
N GLY A 139 -4.59 -11.44 -25.13
CA GLY A 139 -4.94 -12.33 -24.02
C GLY A 139 -4.00 -12.22 -22.81
N THR A 140 -3.37 -11.06 -22.59
CA THR A 140 -2.64 -10.72 -21.35
C THR A 140 -3.15 -9.43 -20.69
N ASP A 141 -4.35 -8.98 -21.06
CA ASP A 141 -4.93 -7.70 -20.63
C ASP A 141 -5.39 -7.70 -19.15
N SER A 142 -5.61 -8.88 -18.53
CA SER A 142 -6.08 -8.99 -17.15
C SER A 142 -5.01 -9.47 -16.17
N ARG A 143 -5.14 -9.04 -14.90
CA ARG A 143 -4.27 -9.51 -13.81
C ARG A 143 -4.42 -11.01 -13.56
N GLU A 144 -5.61 -11.57 -13.74
CA GLU A 144 -5.85 -13.00 -13.55
C GLU A 144 -5.10 -13.83 -14.60
N ASP A 145 -5.09 -13.42 -15.87
CA ASP A 145 -4.30 -14.08 -16.92
C ASP A 145 -2.83 -14.19 -16.50
N ILE A 146 -2.24 -13.10 -16.00
CA ILE A 146 -0.81 -13.05 -15.67
C ILE A 146 -0.50 -13.86 -14.39
N ASP A 147 -1.41 -13.91 -13.42
CA ASP A 147 -1.26 -14.76 -12.25
C ASP A 147 -1.44 -16.26 -12.60
N ASP A 148 -2.31 -16.60 -13.55
CA ASP A 148 -2.44 -17.94 -14.15
C ASP A 148 -1.22 -18.33 -15.01
N LEU A 149 -0.63 -17.38 -15.75
CA LEU A 149 0.66 -17.59 -16.42
C LEU A 149 1.74 -17.97 -15.40
N ARG A 150 1.80 -17.29 -14.24
CA ARG A 150 2.76 -17.61 -13.16
C ARG A 150 2.45 -18.92 -12.47
N ALA A 151 1.18 -19.28 -12.26
CA ALA A 151 0.78 -20.57 -11.73
C ALA A 151 1.19 -21.72 -12.68
N THR A 152 0.94 -21.56 -13.98
CA THR A 152 1.39 -22.50 -15.01
C THR A 152 2.92 -22.57 -15.06
N THR A 153 3.61 -21.43 -14.99
CA THR A 153 5.09 -21.38 -14.92
C THR A 153 5.61 -22.21 -13.75
N ALA A 154 5.03 -22.01 -12.55
CA ALA A 154 5.37 -22.77 -11.35
C ALA A 154 5.15 -24.29 -11.54
N ALA A 155 4.08 -24.70 -12.23
CA ALA A 155 3.85 -26.10 -12.58
C ALA A 155 4.86 -26.66 -13.61
N VAL A 156 5.36 -25.84 -14.52
CA VAL A 156 6.42 -26.22 -15.49
C VAL A 156 7.78 -26.42 -14.78
N ILE A 157 8.15 -25.53 -13.85
CA ILE A 157 9.50 -25.48 -13.24
C ILE A 157 9.60 -26.09 -11.83
N ARG A 158 8.50 -26.58 -11.23
CA ARG A 158 8.58 -27.27 -9.92
C ARG A 158 9.40 -28.56 -9.99
N PHE A 159 10.02 -28.91 -8.87
CA PHE A 159 10.50 -30.27 -8.62
C PHE A 159 9.36 -31.28 -8.82
N GLY A 160 9.64 -32.40 -9.49
CA GLY A 160 8.61 -33.41 -9.79
C GLY A 160 7.54 -32.97 -10.79
N SER A 161 7.82 -31.99 -11.66
CA SER A 161 6.94 -31.68 -12.79
C SER A 161 7.02 -32.78 -13.86
N ASP A 162 5.87 -33.34 -14.21
CA ASP A 162 5.74 -34.43 -15.19
C ASP A 162 5.97 -33.99 -16.64
N ILE A 163 6.15 -32.70 -16.92
CA ILE A 163 6.44 -32.21 -18.28
C ILE A 163 7.84 -32.70 -18.68
N PRO A 164 7.97 -33.56 -19.72
CA PRO A 164 9.26 -34.01 -20.22
C PRO A 164 9.83 -32.93 -21.13
N LEU A 165 10.64 -32.04 -20.56
CA LEU A 165 11.30 -30.96 -21.31
C LEU A 165 12.22 -31.54 -22.40
N ASP A 166 12.24 -30.88 -23.55
CA ASP A 166 13.24 -31.09 -24.60
C ASP A 166 14.58 -30.48 -24.13
N TRP A 167 15.36 -31.27 -23.38
CA TRP A 167 16.53 -30.75 -22.66
C TRP A 167 17.61 -30.26 -23.63
N PRO A 168 18.03 -28.97 -23.57
CA PRO A 168 19.03 -28.44 -24.50
C PRO A 168 20.37 -29.20 -24.42
N ASP A 169 20.98 -29.53 -25.56
CA ASP A 169 22.21 -30.35 -25.72
C ASP A 169 23.36 -30.07 -24.73
N LYS A 170 23.48 -28.82 -24.24
CA LYS A 170 24.56 -28.35 -23.37
C LYS A 170 24.21 -28.34 -21.89
N LEU A 171 23.03 -28.80 -21.51
CA LEU A 171 22.51 -28.77 -20.15
C LEU A 171 22.21 -30.20 -19.68
N ASP A 172 23.08 -30.76 -18.85
CA ASP A 172 22.82 -32.03 -18.16
C ASP A 172 22.29 -31.74 -16.75
N PRO A 173 20.97 -31.87 -16.51
CA PRO A 173 20.39 -31.61 -15.20
C PRO A 173 20.49 -32.88 -14.33
N PRO A 174 20.45 -32.74 -12.99
CA PRO A 174 20.44 -33.89 -12.09
C PRO A 174 19.19 -34.76 -12.35
N PRO A 175 19.23 -36.06 -11.99
CA PRO A 175 18.11 -36.98 -12.25
C PRO A 175 16.77 -36.50 -11.70
N HIS A 176 16.76 -35.82 -10.54
CA HIS A 176 15.54 -35.32 -9.89
C HIS A 176 14.83 -34.18 -10.63
N SER A 177 15.48 -33.54 -11.61
CA SER A 177 14.89 -32.51 -12.47
C SER A 177 14.14 -33.08 -13.68
N LYS A 178 14.48 -34.31 -14.08
CA LYS A 178 13.92 -34.98 -15.26
C LYS A 178 12.54 -35.55 -14.90
N ALA A 179 11.58 -35.45 -15.83
CA ALA A 179 10.25 -36.02 -15.63
C ALA A 179 10.32 -37.54 -15.40
N GLY A 180 9.44 -38.07 -14.55
CA GLY A 180 9.44 -39.49 -14.17
C GLY A 180 10.47 -39.90 -13.11
N TYR A 181 11.09 -38.95 -12.41
CA TYR A 181 11.89 -39.25 -11.21
C TYR A 181 10.99 -39.70 -10.04
N ASP A 182 11.36 -40.79 -9.38
CA ASP A 182 10.63 -41.34 -8.24
C ASP A 182 10.95 -40.56 -6.96
N TRP A 183 10.07 -39.64 -6.58
CA TRP A 183 10.17 -38.88 -5.34
C TRP A 183 9.81 -39.68 -4.08
N SER A 184 9.31 -40.92 -4.20
CA SER A 184 9.05 -41.80 -3.05
C SER A 184 10.30 -42.53 -2.55
N ASP A 185 11.35 -42.60 -3.37
CA ASP A 185 12.71 -43.06 -3.03
C ASP A 185 13.73 -41.95 -3.38
N ALA A 186 13.45 -40.73 -2.90
CA ALA A 186 14.26 -39.55 -3.19
C ALA A 186 15.69 -39.69 -2.64
N SER A 187 16.67 -39.24 -3.42
CA SER A 187 18.04 -39.16 -2.94
C SER A 187 18.20 -37.96 -2.00
N LYS A 188 19.10 -38.06 -1.01
CA LYS A 188 19.38 -36.97 -0.06
C LYS A 188 19.64 -35.61 -0.72
N THR A 189 20.28 -35.61 -1.89
CA THR A 189 20.52 -34.38 -2.65
C THR A 189 19.23 -33.82 -3.24
N ALA A 190 18.31 -34.66 -3.71
CA ALA A 190 17.01 -34.24 -4.19
C ALA A 190 16.10 -33.72 -3.05
N GLU A 191 16.14 -34.36 -1.88
CA GLU A 191 15.49 -33.89 -0.65
C GLU A 191 16.02 -32.49 -0.28
N GLN A 192 17.35 -32.37 -0.14
CA GLN A 192 18.01 -31.10 0.21
C GLN A 192 17.76 -29.99 -0.83
N ASP A 193 17.88 -30.25 -2.13
CA ASP A 193 17.61 -29.26 -3.18
C ASP A 193 16.14 -28.77 -3.17
N ARG A 194 15.19 -29.63 -2.74
CA ARG A 194 13.77 -29.31 -2.60
C ARG A 194 13.43 -28.59 -1.29
N GLU A 195 14.17 -28.84 -0.21
CA GLU A 195 14.07 -28.09 1.04
C GLU A 195 14.67 -26.68 0.91
N GLU A 196 15.84 -26.56 0.27
CA GLU A 196 16.54 -25.29 0.06
C GLU A 196 15.87 -24.39 -0.98
N ARG A 197 15.09 -24.94 -1.94
CA ARG A 197 14.57 -24.19 -3.08
C ARG A 197 13.11 -24.52 -3.38
N ARG A 198 12.31 -23.46 -3.57
CA ARG A 198 10.90 -23.55 -3.95
C ARG A 198 10.66 -24.14 -5.35
N TYR A 199 11.61 -24.01 -6.26
CA TYR A 199 11.50 -24.40 -7.66
C TYR A 199 12.81 -25.00 -8.17
N ASP A 200 12.74 -25.80 -9.23
CA ASP A 200 13.91 -26.44 -9.84
C ASP A 200 14.65 -25.45 -10.77
N PRO A 201 15.88 -25.03 -10.42
CA PRO A 201 16.63 -24.05 -11.21
C PRO A 201 17.12 -24.63 -12.55
N HIS A 202 17.30 -25.95 -12.67
CA HIS A 202 17.71 -26.59 -13.91
C HIS A 202 16.56 -26.60 -14.93
N ARG A 203 15.34 -26.92 -14.49
CA ARG A 203 14.13 -26.82 -15.32
C ARG A 203 13.89 -25.38 -15.76
N ALA A 204 13.93 -24.43 -14.83
CA ALA A 204 13.81 -23.00 -15.13
C ALA A 204 14.86 -22.51 -16.16
N ARG A 205 16.11 -22.98 -16.05
CA ARG A 205 17.19 -22.69 -17.02
C ARG A 205 16.94 -23.32 -18.40
N ALA A 206 16.44 -24.55 -18.45
CA ALA A 206 16.07 -25.21 -19.71
C ALA A 206 14.92 -24.48 -20.40
N VAL A 207 13.86 -24.10 -19.66
CA VAL A 207 12.74 -23.29 -20.18
C VAL A 207 13.24 -21.99 -20.81
N ARG A 208 14.12 -21.24 -20.13
CA ARG A 208 14.71 -20.00 -20.69
C ARG A 208 15.37 -20.26 -22.05
N ILE A 209 16.21 -21.29 -22.15
CA ILE A 209 16.95 -21.62 -23.38
C ILE A 209 16.01 -22.11 -24.48
N LEU A 210 15.01 -22.92 -24.14
CA LEU A 210 14.03 -23.44 -25.09
C LEU A 210 13.20 -22.33 -25.71
N VAL A 211 12.59 -21.47 -24.89
CA VAL A 211 11.73 -20.37 -25.38
C VAL A 211 12.52 -19.43 -26.30
N SER A 212 13.76 -19.10 -25.96
CA SER A 212 14.59 -18.22 -26.79
C SER A 212 14.97 -18.80 -28.15
N ASN A 213 14.93 -20.13 -28.30
CA ASN A 213 15.26 -20.86 -29.53
C ASN A 213 14.02 -21.40 -30.27
N LEU A 214 12.80 -21.01 -29.89
CA LEU A 214 11.58 -21.45 -30.58
C LEU A 214 11.58 -21.05 -32.05
N THR A 215 11.09 -21.95 -32.91
CA THR A 215 10.95 -21.72 -34.35
C THR A 215 9.52 -22.03 -34.80
N PRO A 216 8.97 -21.31 -35.81
CA PRO A 216 7.59 -21.53 -36.25
C PRO A 216 7.40 -22.94 -36.87
N PRO A 217 6.22 -23.57 -36.72
CA PRO A 217 5.94 -24.90 -37.31
C PRO A 217 6.06 -25.01 -38.84
N ARG A 218 6.20 -23.88 -39.55
CA ARG A 218 6.40 -23.81 -41.01
C ARG A 218 7.84 -23.48 -41.42
N GLY A 219 8.76 -23.40 -40.45
CA GLY A 219 10.14 -22.95 -40.62
C GLY A 219 10.27 -21.43 -40.65
N GLY A 220 11.47 -20.94 -40.35
CA GLY A 220 11.80 -19.53 -40.16
C GLY A 220 12.23 -19.24 -38.72
N GLU A 221 12.31 -17.97 -38.38
CA GLU A 221 12.45 -17.47 -37.00
C GLU A 221 11.16 -16.71 -36.64
N TYR A 222 10.81 -16.66 -35.36
CA TYR A 222 9.78 -15.74 -34.88
C TYR A 222 10.36 -14.33 -34.79
N ASP A 223 9.55 -13.32 -35.08
CA ASP A 223 9.84 -11.95 -34.67
C ASP A 223 9.98 -11.88 -33.14
N ARG A 224 10.85 -11.01 -32.65
CA ARG A 224 11.15 -10.89 -31.22
C ARG A 224 10.17 -9.94 -30.57
N LEU A 225 9.68 -10.31 -29.39
CA LEU A 225 8.83 -9.44 -28.57
C LEU A 225 9.63 -8.19 -28.17
N GLU A 226 9.06 -7.01 -28.42
CA GLU A 226 9.59 -5.70 -28.01
C GLU A 226 8.74 -5.13 -26.87
N ILE A 227 9.37 -4.57 -25.84
CA ILE A 227 8.72 -4.04 -24.63
C ILE A 227 9.38 -2.71 -24.27
N ASP A 228 8.62 -1.61 -24.14
CA ASP A 228 9.16 -0.26 -23.89
C ASP A 228 10.31 0.16 -24.84
N GLY A 229 10.32 -0.33 -26.10
CA GLY A 229 11.39 -0.08 -27.07
C GLY A 229 12.62 -1.01 -26.95
N VAL A 230 12.53 -2.06 -26.13
CA VAL A 230 13.61 -3.03 -25.87
C VAL A 230 13.26 -4.39 -26.48
N GLU A 231 14.07 -4.84 -27.44
CA GLU A 231 13.99 -6.19 -28.01
C GLU A 231 14.33 -7.24 -26.93
N THR A 232 13.49 -8.27 -26.81
CA THR A 232 13.65 -9.34 -25.81
C THR A 232 14.08 -10.65 -26.46
N PRO A 233 14.66 -11.60 -25.71
CA PRO A 233 15.09 -12.88 -26.27
C PRO A 233 13.94 -13.86 -26.52
N TYR A 234 12.68 -13.41 -26.53
CA TYR A 234 11.48 -14.24 -26.63
C TYR A 234 10.65 -13.92 -27.89
N PRO A 235 9.86 -14.87 -28.41
CA PRO A 235 9.03 -14.63 -29.59
C PRO A 235 7.90 -13.64 -29.29
N GLU A 236 7.34 -13.01 -30.32
CA GLU A 236 6.16 -12.12 -30.28
C GLU A 236 4.83 -12.86 -29.95
N HIS A 237 4.87 -13.85 -29.06
CA HIS A 237 3.69 -14.52 -28.49
C HIS A 237 4.00 -15.08 -27.10
N VAL A 238 2.99 -15.17 -26.25
CA VAL A 238 3.13 -15.84 -24.93
C VAL A 238 3.26 -17.37 -25.14
N PRO A 239 4.38 -18.00 -24.75
CA PRO A 239 4.63 -19.42 -25.04
C PRO A 239 3.65 -20.35 -24.33
N HIS A 240 3.39 -21.51 -24.94
CA HIS A 240 2.57 -22.59 -24.41
C HIS A 240 3.44 -23.77 -23.93
N SER A 241 3.04 -24.46 -22.86
CA SER A 241 3.82 -25.54 -22.26
C SER A 241 4.13 -26.69 -23.23
N SER A 242 3.28 -26.93 -24.22
CA SER A 242 3.51 -27.92 -25.29
C SER A 242 4.67 -27.58 -26.22
N GLU A 243 5.10 -26.32 -26.31
CA GLU A 243 6.26 -25.89 -27.12
C GLU A 243 7.60 -26.25 -26.47
N LEU A 244 7.59 -26.77 -25.23
CA LEU A 244 8.78 -27.16 -24.47
C LEU A 244 9.06 -28.67 -24.45
N VAL A 245 8.23 -29.48 -25.11
CA VAL A 245 8.11 -30.91 -24.82
C VAL A 245 8.91 -31.80 -25.77
N ASP A 246 9.72 -32.69 -25.20
CA ASP A 246 10.29 -33.84 -25.89
C ASP A 246 9.14 -34.76 -26.36
N THR A 247 8.84 -34.68 -27.65
CA THR A 247 7.68 -35.36 -28.26
C THR A 247 7.88 -36.87 -28.34
N ASP A 248 9.11 -37.36 -28.41
CA ASP A 248 9.41 -38.79 -28.41
C ASP A 248 9.18 -39.37 -27.00
N ARG A 249 9.66 -38.68 -25.95
CA ARG A 249 9.39 -39.07 -24.56
C ARG A 249 7.93 -38.91 -24.15
N LEU A 250 7.21 -37.92 -24.69
CA LEU A 250 5.78 -37.79 -24.45
C LEU A 250 4.99 -39.01 -24.98
N GLN A 251 5.41 -39.59 -26.11
CA GLN A 251 4.82 -40.80 -26.70
C GLN A 251 5.18 -42.09 -25.91
N GLU A 252 6.21 -42.06 -25.06
CA GLU A 252 6.50 -43.15 -24.12
C GLU A 252 5.56 -43.12 -22.90
N THR A 253 4.83 -42.02 -22.67
CA THR A 253 3.84 -41.92 -21.58
C THR A 253 2.48 -42.51 -21.98
N ALA A 254 1.68 -42.91 -20.98
CA ALA A 254 0.36 -43.52 -21.21
C ALA A 254 -0.69 -42.61 -21.87
N TYR A 255 -0.42 -41.30 -22.00
CA TYR A 255 -1.42 -40.30 -22.37
C TYR A 255 -1.24 -39.70 -23.77
N ASN A 256 -0.06 -39.82 -24.41
CA ASN A 256 0.28 -39.20 -25.71
C ASN A 256 0.10 -37.67 -25.82
N GLN A 257 -0.28 -37.01 -24.73
CA GLN A 257 -0.42 -35.57 -24.56
C GLN A 257 -0.14 -35.23 -23.09
N LEU A 258 0.20 -33.98 -22.79
CA LEU A 258 0.31 -33.53 -21.40
C LEU A 258 -1.06 -33.66 -20.68
N PRO A 259 -1.09 -33.95 -19.36
CA PRO A 259 -2.29 -33.77 -18.54
C PRO A 259 -2.88 -32.37 -18.70
N GLU A 260 -4.21 -32.22 -18.67
CA GLU A 260 -4.89 -30.94 -18.92
C GLU A 260 -4.40 -29.83 -17.95
N ASN A 261 -4.13 -30.18 -16.69
CA ASN A 261 -3.59 -29.26 -15.67
C ASN A 261 -2.11 -28.86 -15.89
N LEU A 262 -1.45 -29.39 -16.93
CA LEU A 262 -0.10 -29.03 -17.37
C LEU A 262 -0.10 -28.45 -18.80
N GLN A 263 -1.26 -28.33 -19.44
CA GLN A 263 -1.44 -27.61 -20.71
C GLN A 263 -1.83 -26.17 -20.41
N GLY A 264 -0.97 -25.21 -20.74
CA GLY A 264 -1.26 -23.79 -20.53
C GLY A 264 -0.17 -22.87 -21.06
N ARG A 265 -0.50 -21.59 -21.17
CA ARG A 265 0.49 -20.52 -21.42
C ARG A 265 1.25 -20.21 -20.14
N PHE A 266 2.50 -19.75 -20.24
CA PHE A 266 3.32 -19.43 -19.07
C PHE A 266 4.17 -18.16 -19.28
N ASP A 267 4.71 -17.61 -18.19
CA ASP A 267 5.57 -16.43 -18.18
C ASP A 267 7.05 -16.84 -18.30
N PRO A 268 7.70 -16.68 -19.47
CA PRO A 268 9.09 -17.09 -19.66
C PRO A 268 10.08 -16.19 -18.89
N PHE A 269 9.74 -14.91 -18.65
CA PHE A 269 10.57 -14.00 -17.86
C PHE A 269 10.60 -14.43 -16.39
N TYR A 270 9.46 -14.87 -15.84
CA TYR A 270 9.36 -15.40 -14.48
C TYR A 270 10.13 -16.72 -14.33
N ALA A 271 10.01 -17.63 -15.31
CA ALA A 271 10.83 -18.85 -15.35
C ALA A 271 12.32 -18.51 -15.35
N ALA A 272 12.75 -17.59 -16.21
CA ALA A 272 14.16 -17.22 -16.35
C ALA A 272 14.74 -16.51 -15.10
N ALA A 273 13.93 -15.74 -14.37
CA ALA A 273 14.35 -15.14 -13.10
C ALA A 273 14.66 -16.21 -12.02
N LEU A 274 13.95 -17.34 -12.06
CA LEU A 274 14.08 -18.45 -11.11
C LEU A 274 15.17 -19.48 -11.49
N ALA A 275 15.88 -19.28 -12.61
CA ALA A 275 16.87 -20.22 -13.16
C ALA A 275 18.24 -20.28 -12.43
N GLY A 276 18.45 -19.42 -11.43
CA GLY A 276 19.57 -19.46 -10.47
C GLY A 276 20.99 -19.21 -11.03
N SER A 277 21.90 -18.86 -10.11
CA SER A 277 23.38 -18.90 -10.19
C SER A 277 24.14 -18.29 -11.39
N GLN A 278 23.47 -17.54 -12.27
CA GLN A 278 24.07 -16.33 -12.82
C GLN A 278 23.41 -15.17 -12.05
N GLY A 279 24.20 -14.27 -11.48
CA GLY A 279 23.68 -13.09 -10.80
C GLY A 279 22.70 -12.30 -11.68
N PRO A 280 21.96 -11.33 -11.13
CA PRO A 280 21.25 -10.40 -12.00
C PRO A 280 22.29 -9.84 -12.97
N GLY A 281 22.02 -9.92 -14.29
CA GLY A 281 22.98 -9.44 -15.31
C GLY A 281 23.30 -7.95 -15.15
N PHE A 282 22.47 -7.29 -14.35
CA PHE A 282 22.48 -5.92 -13.88
C PHE A 282 22.76 -5.90 -12.37
N ARG A 283 23.78 -5.16 -11.93
CA ARG A 283 24.16 -4.96 -10.52
C ARG A 283 23.97 -3.49 -10.14
N PHE A 284 24.11 -3.15 -8.86
CA PHE A 284 24.13 -1.75 -8.41
C PHE A 284 25.11 -0.86 -9.19
N ALA A 285 26.32 -1.34 -9.45
CA ALA A 285 27.34 -0.61 -10.21
C ALA A 285 26.99 -0.34 -11.68
N ASP A 286 25.95 -1.01 -12.21
CA ASP A 286 25.44 -0.81 -13.56
C ASP A 286 24.27 0.22 -13.57
N ALA A 287 23.85 0.71 -12.40
CA ALA A 287 22.83 1.75 -12.20
C ALA A 287 23.46 3.14 -11.91
N PRO A 288 22.80 4.26 -12.28
CA PRO A 288 23.31 5.60 -12.00
C PRO A 288 23.52 5.84 -10.50
N ASP A 289 24.78 6.13 -10.15
CA ASP A 289 25.29 6.34 -8.78
C ASP A 289 24.87 5.24 -7.79
N HIS A 290 24.81 3.98 -8.23
CA HIS A 290 24.41 2.82 -7.42
C HIS A 290 22.97 2.85 -6.88
N VAL A 291 22.12 3.68 -7.48
CA VAL A 291 20.67 3.76 -7.17
C VAL A 291 19.87 3.12 -8.29
N VAL A 292 19.34 1.92 -8.01
CA VAL A 292 18.51 1.12 -8.92
C VAL A 292 17.07 1.60 -8.86
N ASP A 293 16.61 2.28 -9.91
CA ASP A 293 15.21 2.63 -10.13
C ASP A 293 14.53 1.70 -11.17
N ARG A 294 13.24 1.97 -11.48
CA ARG A 294 12.49 1.20 -12.49
C ARG A 294 13.26 1.15 -13.80
N ASP A 295 13.64 2.31 -14.33
CA ASP A 295 14.02 2.42 -15.73
C ASP A 295 15.42 1.83 -15.98
N ALA A 296 16.32 1.95 -14.99
CA ALA A 296 17.62 1.29 -14.98
C ALA A 296 17.50 -0.25 -14.93
N LEU A 297 16.63 -0.79 -14.06
CA LEU A 297 16.47 -2.24 -13.91
C LEU A 297 15.64 -2.87 -15.02
N PHE A 298 14.51 -2.25 -15.39
CA PHE A 298 13.50 -2.82 -16.28
C PHE A 298 14.09 -3.13 -17.66
N SER A 299 14.71 -2.12 -18.27
CA SER A 299 15.36 -2.24 -19.59
C SER A 299 16.40 -3.36 -19.63
N ALA A 300 17.27 -3.42 -18.62
CA ALA A 300 18.33 -4.43 -18.53
C ALA A 300 17.80 -5.85 -18.26
N ALA A 301 16.80 -5.97 -17.39
CA ALA A 301 16.15 -7.24 -17.06
C ALA A 301 15.37 -7.81 -18.25
N VAL A 302 14.61 -6.96 -18.94
CA VAL A 302 13.82 -7.31 -20.14
C VAL A 302 14.71 -7.73 -21.31
N ALA A 303 15.81 -7.01 -21.57
CA ALA A 303 16.80 -7.40 -22.59
C ALA A 303 17.49 -8.74 -22.29
N ASP A 304 17.75 -9.06 -21.01
CA ASP A 304 18.25 -10.37 -20.58
C ASP A 304 17.14 -11.45 -20.52
N GLY A 305 15.87 -11.09 -20.74
CA GLY A 305 14.72 -11.99 -20.67
C GLY A 305 14.38 -12.46 -19.25
N ARG A 306 14.71 -11.71 -18.21
CA ARG A 306 14.36 -12.04 -16.81
C ARG A 306 13.32 -11.08 -16.25
N CYS A 307 12.44 -11.58 -15.38
CA CYS A 307 11.36 -10.77 -14.81
C CYS A 307 11.92 -9.63 -13.93
N PRO A 308 11.70 -8.34 -14.30
CA PRO A 308 12.25 -7.22 -13.54
C PRO A 308 11.78 -7.21 -12.08
N HIS A 309 10.51 -7.53 -11.83
CA HIS A 309 9.94 -7.65 -10.48
C HIS A 309 10.69 -8.64 -9.57
N GLU A 310 11.10 -9.81 -10.09
CA GLU A 310 11.82 -10.79 -9.27
C GLU A 310 13.28 -10.39 -9.05
N LEU A 311 13.93 -9.80 -10.06
CA LEU A 311 15.28 -9.25 -9.91
C LEU A 311 15.33 -8.07 -8.93
N MET A 312 14.30 -7.21 -8.93
CA MET A 312 14.13 -6.13 -7.96
C MET A 312 14.07 -6.66 -6.52
N GLY A 313 13.37 -7.78 -6.31
CA GLY A 313 13.37 -8.49 -5.03
C GLY A 313 14.78 -8.94 -4.64
N ILE A 314 15.48 -9.67 -5.51
CA ILE A 314 16.85 -10.13 -5.24
C ILE A 314 17.77 -8.97 -4.87
N LEU A 315 17.75 -7.88 -5.65
CA LEU A 315 18.55 -6.68 -5.39
C LEU A 315 18.15 -6.00 -4.06
N ALA A 316 16.89 -6.01 -3.67
CA ALA A 316 16.45 -5.46 -2.38
C ALA A 316 17.05 -6.21 -1.17
N GLY A 317 17.34 -7.52 -1.32
CA GLY A 317 18.12 -8.29 -0.33
C GLY A 317 19.57 -7.84 -0.18
N GLU A 318 20.16 -7.29 -1.25
CA GLU A 318 21.51 -6.76 -1.27
C GLU A 318 21.58 -5.24 -1.00
N ALA A 319 20.44 -4.58 -0.75
CA ALA A 319 20.36 -3.13 -0.59
C ALA A 319 20.48 -2.69 0.88
N GLU A 320 21.28 -1.65 1.11
CA GLU A 320 21.36 -0.91 2.38
C GLU A 320 20.18 0.06 2.51
N VAL A 321 19.70 0.62 1.39
CA VAL A 321 18.56 1.55 1.38
C VAL A 321 17.48 1.06 0.42
N ILE A 322 16.27 0.90 0.94
CA ILE A 322 15.08 0.54 0.17
C ILE A 322 14.15 1.75 0.12
N LEU A 323 13.82 2.22 -1.08
CA LEU A 323 12.87 3.32 -1.29
C LEU A 323 11.54 2.76 -1.81
N GLY A 324 10.40 3.15 -1.22
CA GLY A 324 9.09 2.67 -1.65
C GLY A 324 7.92 3.57 -1.28
N ASN A 325 6.71 3.01 -1.40
CA ASN A 325 5.49 3.58 -0.83
C ASN A 325 5.08 2.86 0.47
N TYR A 326 4.09 3.36 1.19
CA TYR A 326 3.64 2.79 2.47
C TYR A 326 3.30 1.30 2.42
N ASN A 327 2.77 0.78 1.31
CA ASN A 327 2.39 -0.63 1.20
C ASN A 327 3.61 -1.55 1.44
N HIS A 328 4.81 -1.15 1.00
CA HIS A 328 6.03 -1.91 1.25
C HIS A 328 6.44 -1.98 2.73
N LEU A 329 5.87 -1.12 3.59
CA LEU A 329 6.09 -1.10 5.05
C LEU A 329 4.93 -1.72 5.84
N VAL A 330 3.68 -1.55 5.38
CA VAL A 330 2.47 -1.87 6.16
C VAL A 330 1.59 -2.97 5.57
N ASP A 331 1.54 -3.12 4.24
CA ASP A 331 0.58 -3.99 3.57
C ASP A 331 1.06 -5.45 3.62
N PRO A 332 0.32 -6.39 4.24
CA PRO A 332 0.80 -7.75 4.45
C PRO A 332 1.14 -8.51 3.17
N GLU A 333 0.45 -8.25 2.06
CA GLU A 333 0.72 -8.89 0.77
C GLU A 333 1.99 -8.36 0.12
N THR A 334 2.13 -7.03 0.03
CA THR A 334 3.31 -6.37 -0.52
C THR A 334 4.54 -6.69 0.33
N ARG A 335 4.37 -6.79 1.66
CA ARG A 335 5.39 -7.31 2.59
C ARG A 335 5.75 -8.78 2.38
N ARG A 336 5.00 -9.61 1.63
CA ARG A 336 5.49 -10.94 1.25
C ARG A 336 6.74 -10.86 0.35
N LEU A 337 7.04 -9.71 -0.26
CA LEU A 337 8.31 -9.43 -0.93
C LEU A 337 9.46 -9.17 0.05
N THR A 338 9.16 -8.58 1.22
CA THR A 338 10.14 -8.30 2.27
C THR A 338 10.25 -9.50 3.23
N ASP A 339 9.22 -9.83 3.99
CA ASP A 339 9.17 -10.92 4.98
C ASP A 339 9.25 -12.32 4.34
N GLY A 340 8.44 -12.58 3.31
CA GLY A 340 8.15 -13.94 2.83
C GLY A 340 9.13 -14.52 1.81
N LYS A 341 10.02 -13.70 1.25
CA LYS A 341 11.07 -14.11 0.30
C LYS A 341 12.49 -13.83 0.78
N LEU A 342 12.68 -12.90 1.71
CA LEU A 342 13.99 -12.27 1.93
C LEU A 342 14.28 -11.80 3.38
N GLY A 343 13.28 -11.71 4.27
CA GLY A 343 13.45 -11.20 5.64
C GLY A 343 13.84 -9.72 5.75
N LEU A 344 13.39 -8.83 4.83
CA LEU A 344 13.96 -7.47 4.71
C LEU A 344 13.55 -6.44 5.78
N LEU A 345 12.55 -6.72 6.63
CA LEU A 345 12.02 -5.77 7.62
C LEU A 345 12.04 -6.40 9.01
N ASP A 346 12.94 -5.92 9.85
CA ASP A 346 13.23 -6.51 11.16
C ASP A 346 13.80 -5.47 12.16
N GLU A 347 14.26 -5.95 13.31
CA GLU A 347 14.83 -5.09 14.36
C GLU A 347 16.18 -4.43 13.99
N GLN A 348 16.78 -4.82 12.86
CA GLN A 348 17.98 -4.20 12.29
C GLN A 348 17.62 -3.19 11.19
N THR A 349 16.33 -3.03 10.88
CA THR A 349 15.83 -2.10 9.87
C THR A 349 15.39 -0.76 10.48
N ILE A 350 15.96 0.34 9.97
CA ILE A 350 15.55 1.72 10.30
C ILE A 350 14.39 2.16 9.41
N ALA A 351 13.31 2.69 10.01
CA ALA A 351 12.16 3.22 9.28
C ALA A 351 12.26 4.74 9.03
N VAL A 352 12.09 5.18 7.79
CA VAL A 352 11.99 6.61 7.41
C VAL A 352 10.65 6.82 6.71
N VAL A 353 9.66 7.36 7.44
CA VAL A 353 8.29 7.57 6.93
C VAL A 353 8.13 9.05 6.57
N ASP A 354 8.10 9.40 5.29
CA ASP A 354 7.82 10.77 4.84
C ASP A 354 6.33 10.99 4.50
N GLU A 355 5.88 12.22 4.69
CA GLU A 355 4.46 12.61 4.80
C GLU A 355 3.62 11.73 5.73
N ALA A 356 4.23 11.30 6.84
CA ALA A 356 3.67 10.38 7.85
C ALA A 356 2.26 10.76 8.35
N HIS A 357 1.86 12.03 8.23
CA HIS A 357 0.50 12.51 8.47
C HIS A 357 -0.59 11.79 7.65
N GLN A 358 -0.23 11.09 6.56
CA GLN A 358 -1.11 10.27 5.72
C GLN A 358 -1.06 8.77 6.05
N LEU A 359 -0.12 8.32 6.89
CA LEU A 359 0.15 6.91 7.15
C LEU A 359 -1.12 6.17 7.58
N GLU A 360 -1.80 6.67 8.60
CA GLU A 360 -3.07 6.14 9.11
C GLU A 360 -4.11 5.96 7.99
N ALA A 361 -4.41 7.04 7.27
CA ALA A 361 -5.51 7.05 6.31
C ALA A 361 -5.24 6.21 5.05
N ARG A 362 -3.97 6.11 4.63
CA ARG A 362 -3.56 5.28 3.47
C ARG A 362 -3.32 3.83 3.82
N SER A 363 -2.88 3.53 5.04
CA SER A 363 -2.71 2.14 5.49
C SER A 363 -4.04 1.48 5.81
N ARG A 364 -5.10 2.27 6.09
CA ARG A 364 -6.43 1.79 6.48
C ARG A 364 -6.98 0.69 5.57
N ASP A 365 -6.88 0.86 4.25
CA ASP A 365 -7.43 -0.11 3.31
C ASP A 365 -6.62 -1.42 3.25
N GLY A 366 -5.27 -1.35 3.25
CA GLY A 366 -4.39 -2.53 3.26
C GLY A 366 -4.25 -3.21 4.63
N LEU A 367 -4.69 -2.55 5.70
CA LEU A 367 -4.81 -3.09 7.06
C LEU A 367 -6.27 -3.43 7.44
N SER A 368 -7.17 -3.45 6.46
CA SER A 368 -8.51 -4.04 6.57
C SER A 368 -8.50 -5.46 6.01
N THR A 369 -9.14 -6.41 6.69
CA THR A 369 -9.23 -7.79 6.19
C THR A 369 -10.50 -7.97 5.34
N SER A 370 -10.42 -8.71 4.24
CA SER A 370 -11.58 -9.10 3.42
C SER A 370 -11.55 -10.57 3.02
N LEU A 371 -12.73 -11.11 2.70
CA LEU A 371 -12.93 -12.47 2.20
C LEU A 371 -13.90 -12.43 1.00
N ASP A 372 -13.40 -12.75 -0.19
CA ASP A 372 -14.19 -12.75 -1.42
C ASP A 372 -15.08 -14.00 -1.56
N LEU A 373 -16.12 -13.88 -2.37
CA LEU A 373 -17.11 -14.93 -2.64
C LEU A 373 -16.47 -16.22 -3.18
N TYR A 374 -15.42 -16.14 -4.01
CA TYR A 374 -14.80 -17.31 -4.63
C TYR A 374 -13.94 -18.07 -3.63
N THR A 375 -13.18 -17.36 -2.78
CA THR A 375 -12.41 -17.95 -1.68
C THR A 375 -13.34 -18.57 -0.63
N LEU A 376 -14.47 -17.91 -0.33
CA LEU A 376 -15.54 -18.45 0.53
C LEU A 376 -16.18 -19.72 -0.05
N ASP A 377 -16.56 -19.73 -1.34
CA ASP A 377 -17.09 -20.92 -2.03
C ASP A 377 -16.04 -22.05 -2.07
N ARG A 378 -14.76 -21.71 -2.24
CA ARG A 378 -13.65 -22.67 -2.26
C ARG A 378 -13.48 -23.35 -0.89
N ALA A 379 -13.45 -22.58 0.18
CA ALA A 379 -13.40 -23.06 1.56
C ALA A 379 -14.63 -23.89 1.96
N LEU A 380 -15.83 -23.49 1.54
CA LEU A 380 -17.06 -24.27 1.74
C LEU A 380 -16.98 -25.66 1.09
N ASN A 381 -16.37 -25.76 -0.09
CA ASN A 381 -16.13 -27.05 -0.73
C ASN A 381 -15.02 -27.85 -0.03
N ASP A 382 -14.01 -27.19 0.54
CA ASP A 382 -12.92 -27.84 1.27
C ASP A 382 -13.44 -28.64 2.47
N VAL A 383 -14.29 -28.00 3.27
CA VAL A 383 -15.02 -28.60 4.40
C VAL A 383 -15.89 -29.79 3.94
N LYS A 384 -16.68 -29.61 2.87
CA LYS A 384 -17.57 -30.65 2.31
C LYS A 384 -16.80 -31.90 1.88
N PHE A 385 -15.72 -31.72 1.13
CA PHE A 385 -14.93 -32.84 0.64
C PHE A 385 -14.16 -33.54 1.77
N ALA A 386 -13.62 -32.80 2.75
CA ALA A 386 -13.02 -33.39 3.96
C ALA A 386 -14.05 -34.25 4.73
N ARG A 387 -15.30 -33.77 4.85
CA ARG A 387 -16.42 -34.54 5.41
C ARG A 387 -16.75 -35.79 4.58
N TYR A 388 -16.70 -35.72 3.25
CA TYR A 388 -16.92 -36.87 2.38
C TYR A 388 -15.81 -37.94 2.52
N TYR A 389 -14.54 -37.54 2.61
CA TYR A 389 -13.45 -38.47 2.91
C TYR A 389 -13.64 -39.12 4.30
N ALA A 390 -13.90 -38.33 5.35
CA ALA A 390 -14.08 -38.82 6.71
C ALA A 390 -15.28 -39.78 6.89
N THR A 391 -16.38 -39.51 6.20
CA THR A 391 -17.56 -40.41 6.17
C THR A 391 -17.33 -41.62 5.25
N GLY A 392 -16.50 -41.49 4.23
CA GLY A 392 -16.29 -42.49 3.18
C GLY A 392 -17.29 -42.38 2.02
N ASN A 393 -17.96 -41.23 1.87
CA ASN A 393 -18.87 -40.94 0.76
C ASN A 393 -18.10 -40.51 -0.50
N LEU A 394 -17.21 -41.39 -0.99
CA LEU A 394 -16.24 -41.04 -2.02
C LEU A 394 -16.88 -40.69 -3.38
N SER A 395 -18.09 -41.16 -3.66
CA SER A 395 -18.82 -40.80 -4.89
C SER A 395 -19.11 -39.31 -5.05
N GLU A 396 -19.18 -38.57 -3.93
CA GLU A 396 -19.35 -37.11 -3.91
C GLU A 396 -18.02 -36.36 -3.69
N SER A 397 -16.91 -37.09 -3.48
CA SER A 397 -15.57 -36.51 -3.30
C SER A 397 -14.93 -36.14 -4.66
N PRO A 398 -13.89 -35.29 -4.69
CA PRO A 398 -13.11 -35.00 -5.90
C PRO A 398 -12.45 -36.24 -6.53
N THR A 399 -12.33 -37.35 -5.78
CA THR A 399 -11.66 -38.58 -6.22
C THR A 399 -12.58 -39.80 -6.09
N PRO A 400 -13.65 -39.92 -6.90
CA PRO A 400 -14.62 -41.00 -6.77
C PRO A 400 -14.09 -42.37 -7.20
N GLY A 401 -12.97 -42.41 -7.92
CA GLY A 401 -12.36 -43.61 -8.49
C GLY A 401 -11.22 -44.25 -7.66
N LEU A 402 -11.00 -43.85 -6.40
CA LEU A 402 -9.89 -44.35 -5.58
C LEU A 402 -9.89 -45.89 -5.45
N SER A 403 -8.69 -46.49 -5.38
CA SER A 403 -8.56 -47.91 -5.08
C SER A 403 -9.09 -48.21 -3.67
N ARG A 404 -9.42 -49.48 -3.37
CA ARG A 404 -9.88 -49.87 -2.02
C ARG A 404 -8.87 -49.55 -0.91
N THR A 405 -7.58 -49.51 -1.23
CA THR A 405 -6.50 -49.17 -0.29
C THR A 405 -6.51 -47.66 -0.04
N ASP A 406 -6.56 -46.86 -1.09
CA ASP A 406 -6.46 -45.40 -1.02
C ASP A 406 -7.74 -44.79 -0.47
N ALA A 407 -8.91 -45.34 -0.85
CA ALA A 407 -10.21 -45.04 -0.27
C ALA A 407 -10.24 -45.23 1.26
N ARG A 408 -9.55 -46.27 1.75
CA ARG A 408 -9.42 -46.55 3.18
C ARG A 408 -8.42 -45.60 3.84
N ALA A 409 -7.27 -45.40 3.22
CA ALA A 409 -6.25 -44.47 3.71
C ALA A 409 -6.78 -43.03 3.81
N ALA A 410 -7.47 -42.53 2.77
CA ALA A 410 -8.09 -41.22 2.75
C ALA A 410 -9.10 -41.04 3.88
N LYS A 411 -9.92 -42.07 4.16
CA LYS A 411 -10.86 -42.07 5.27
C LYS A 411 -10.18 -42.10 6.63
N GLU A 412 -9.13 -42.91 6.79
CA GLU A 412 -8.36 -42.98 8.05
C GLU A 412 -7.61 -41.66 8.32
N ILE A 413 -6.98 -41.05 7.29
CA ILE A 413 -6.36 -39.72 7.33
C ILE A 413 -7.38 -38.64 7.72
N ALA A 414 -8.48 -38.53 6.96
CA ALA A 414 -9.49 -37.51 7.20
C ALA A 414 -10.09 -37.63 8.60
N ARG A 415 -10.32 -38.85 9.09
CA ARG A 415 -10.77 -39.06 10.47
C ARG A 415 -9.70 -38.73 11.51
N GLN A 416 -8.43 -39.04 11.26
CA GLN A 416 -7.36 -38.74 12.21
C GLN A 416 -7.15 -37.24 12.38
N GLN A 417 -6.98 -36.49 11.28
CA GLN A 417 -6.68 -35.05 11.35
C GLN A 417 -7.87 -34.23 11.83
N LEU A 418 -9.11 -34.64 11.51
CA LEU A 418 -10.33 -34.04 12.06
C LEU A 418 -10.68 -34.53 13.48
N GLY A 419 -9.78 -35.26 14.16
CA GLY A 419 -9.98 -35.74 15.54
C GLY A 419 -10.98 -36.89 15.74
N ILE A 420 -11.59 -37.41 14.68
CA ILE A 420 -12.72 -38.36 14.65
C ILE A 420 -12.29 -39.81 15.00
N ALA A 421 -11.71 -40.00 16.18
CA ALA A 421 -11.28 -41.29 16.72
C ALA A 421 -11.97 -41.63 18.06
N ALA A 422 -12.73 -42.74 18.06
CA ALA A 422 -13.30 -43.43 19.23
C ALA A 422 -14.12 -42.57 20.23
N ASP A 423 -15.45 -42.56 20.07
CA ASP A 423 -16.44 -42.12 21.08
C ASP A 423 -16.17 -40.74 21.76
N GLY A 424 -15.77 -39.72 20.99
CA GLY A 424 -15.47 -38.40 21.56
C GLY A 424 -15.17 -37.22 20.64
N PHE A 425 -15.49 -37.28 19.34
CA PHE A 425 -15.39 -36.12 18.43
C PHE A 425 -16.67 -36.01 17.61
N GLU A 426 -17.35 -34.87 17.71
CA GLU A 426 -18.65 -34.67 17.08
C GLU A 426 -18.48 -34.19 15.64
N SER A 427 -19.17 -34.84 14.71
CA SER A 427 -19.30 -34.33 13.33
C SER A 427 -20.01 -32.98 13.24
N GLU A 428 -20.59 -32.53 14.36
CA GLU A 428 -21.41 -31.34 14.49
C GLU A 428 -20.61 -30.05 14.29
N ASP A 429 -19.35 -29.94 14.73
CA ASP A 429 -18.53 -28.74 14.48
C ASP A 429 -18.18 -28.56 12.99
N LEU A 430 -17.89 -29.65 12.27
CA LEU A 430 -17.61 -29.61 10.84
C LEU A 430 -18.87 -29.25 10.03
N ILE A 431 -20.03 -29.78 10.45
CA ILE A 431 -21.34 -29.42 9.89
C ILE A 431 -21.68 -27.95 10.21
N ALA A 432 -21.45 -27.50 11.44
CA ALA A 432 -21.73 -26.15 11.87
C ALA A 432 -20.86 -25.13 11.11
N VAL A 433 -19.60 -25.43 10.83
CA VAL A 433 -18.74 -24.59 9.98
C VAL A 433 -19.20 -24.63 8.51
N GLU A 434 -19.61 -25.79 7.97
CA GLU A 434 -20.20 -25.88 6.62
C GLU A 434 -21.49 -25.03 6.48
N GLU A 435 -22.35 -25.07 7.49
CA GLU A 435 -23.58 -24.29 7.58
C GLU A 435 -23.27 -22.80 7.78
N ALA A 436 -22.35 -22.43 8.67
CA ALA A 436 -21.94 -21.04 8.89
C ALA A 436 -21.30 -20.40 7.65
N LEU A 437 -20.46 -21.13 6.91
CA LEU A 437 -19.92 -20.69 5.61
C LEU A 437 -21.05 -20.51 4.57
N THR A 438 -22.09 -21.35 4.62
CA THR A 438 -23.26 -21.23 3.74
C THR A 438 -24.11 -20.00 4.10
N VAL A 439 -24.31 -19.71 5.39
CA VAL A 439 -24.97 -18.48 5.88
C VAL A 439 -24.16 -17.24 5.49
N ALA A 440 -22.84 -17.25 5.72
CA ALA A 440 -21.95 -16.14 5.34
C ALA A 440 -22.00 -15.82 3.84
N ARG A 441 -22.04 -16.87 3.00
CA ARG A 441 -22.17 -16.74 1.55
C ARG A 441 -23.51 -16.12 1.15
N GLN A 442 -24.60 -16.55 1.78
CA GLN A 442 -25.94 -16.02 1.50
C GLN A 442 -26.04 -14.55 1.94
N GLU A 443 -25.58 -14.24 3.15
CA GLU A 443 -25.62 -12.87 3.69
C GLU A 443 -24.71 -11.91 2.92
N LEU A 444 -23.56 -12.35 2.44
CA LEU A 444 -22.72 -11.57 1.53
C LEU A 444 -23.49 -11.17 0.26
N LEU A 445 -24.10 -12.16 -0.41
CA LEU A 445 -24.87 -11.92 -1.62
C LEU A 445 -26.05 -10.98 -1.35
N ASP A 446 -26.87 -11.24 -0.33
CA ASP A 446 -28.03 -10.40 0.03
C ASP A 446 -27.64 -8.98 0.49
N ALA A 447 -26.46 -8.84 1.10
CA ALA A 447 -25.90 -7.54 1.44
C ALA A 447 -25.50 -6.76 0.18
N CYS A 448 -24.64 -7.33 -0.68
CA CYS A 448 -24.19 -6.72 -1.94
C CYS A 448 -25.35 -6.42 -2.92
N GLU A 449 -26.34 -7.30 -2.98
CA GLU A 449 -27.59 -7.10 -3.71
C GLU A 449 -28.38 -5.86 -3.29
N GLY A 450 -28.11 -5.36 -2.08
CA GLY A 450 -28.63 -4.12 -1.53
C GLY A 450 -27.93 -2.85 -1.99
N ILE A 451 -26.77 -2.92 -2.64
CA ILE A 451 -26.00 -1.75 -3.09
C ILE A 451 -26.76 -1.06 -4.22
N GLU A 452 -26.84 0.27 -4.19
CA GLU A 452 -27.69 1.05 -5.11
C GLU A 452 -27.30 0.85 -6.59
N GLY A 453 -26.01 0.82 -6.91
CA GLY A 453 -25.53 0.52 -8.27
C GLY A 453 -25.97 -0.86 -8.79
N ILE A 454 -25.93 -1.89 -7.93
CA ILE A 454 -26.37 -3.25 -8.28
C ILE A 454 -27.90 -3.32 -8.39
N LYS A 455 -28.64 -2.67 -7.48
CA LYS A 455 -30.10 -2.51 -7.58
C LYS A 455 -30.51 -1.82 -8.87
N LEU A 456 -29.80 -0.77 -9.28
CA LEU A 456 -30.09 -0.02 -10.50
C LEU A 456 -29.82 -0.88 -11.73
N GLY A 457 -28.63 -1.48 -11.83
CA GLY A 457 -28.26 -2.34 -12.96
C GLY A 457 -29.25 -3.49 -13.20
N ARG A 458 -29.70 -4.14 -12.13
CA ARG A 458 -30.72 -5.20 -12.20
C ARG A 458 -32.11 -4.71 -12.61
N ARG A 459 -32.47 -3.46 -12.30
CA ARG A 459 -33.77 -2.87 -12.69
C ARG A 459 -33.79 -2.36 -14.13
N THR A 460 -32.66 -1.88 -14.64
CA THR A 460 -32.56 -1.21 -15.95
C THR A 460 -32.02 -2.12 -17.05
N GLY A 461 -31.37 -3.23 -16.71
CA GLY A 461 -30.57 -4.02 -17.65
C GLY A 461 -29.32 -3.27 -18.16
N ARG A 462 -29.03 -2.10 -17.57
CA ARG A 462 -27.85 -1.28 -17.87
C ARG A 462 -27.01 -1.21 -16.62
N ALA A 463 -25.88 -1.91 -16.64
CA ALA A 463 -24.77 -1.57 -15.77
C ALA A 463 -24.36 -0.11 -15.97
N ASP A 464 -23.62 0.42 -15.02
CA ASP A 464 -22.75 1.56 -15.24
C ASP A 464 -21.36 1.00 -15.58
N PRO A 465 -21.00 0.83 -16.87
CA PRO A 465 -19.76 0.20 -17.27
C PRO A 465 -18.52 1.10 -17.06
N GLU A 466 -18.71 2.38 -16.73
CA GLU A 466 -17.62 3.34 -16.52
C GLU A 466 -17.22 3.45 -15.04
N SER A 467 -18.12 3.09 -14.12
CA SER A 467 -17.86 3.09 -12.68
C SER A 467 -16.93 1.94 -12.25
N ARG A 468 -15.62 2.20 -12.31
CA ARG A 468 -14.54 1.32 -11.80
C ARG A 468 -14.30 1.40 -10.28
N GLU A 469 -15.15 2.11 -9.54
CA GLU A 469 -15.01 2.26 -8.09
C GLU A 469 -15.70 1.12 -7.34
N ALA A 470 -15.01 0.60 -6.30
CA ALA A 470 -15.60 -0.36 -5.38
C ALA A 470 -16.75 0.29 -4.59
N LYS A 471 -17.78 -0.50 -4.27
CA LYS A 471 -19.00 -0.02 -3.60
C LYS A 471 -19.25 -0.84 -2.34
N THR A 472 -19.61 -0.19 -1.25
CA THR A 472 -19.79 -0.80 0.07
C THR A 472 -21.24 -0.70 0.55
N ARG A 473 -21.61 -1.60 1.46
CA ARG A 473 -22.84 -1.52 2.26
C ARG A 473 -22.52 -1.93 3.70
N PRO A 474 -22.86 -1.11 4.70
CA PRO A 474 -22.65 -1.46 6.10
C PRO A 474 -23.45 -2.72 6.49
N MET A 475 -22.81 -3.63 7.22
CA MET A 475 -23.44 -4.81 7.82
C MET A 475 -23.73 -4.63 9.33
N ALA A 476 -23.12 -3.63 9.97
CA ALA A 476 -23.49 -3.12 11.29
C ALA A 476 -23.96 -1.65 11.20
N ALA A 477 -24.70 -1.15 12.19
CA ALA A 477 -25.01 0.28 12.26
C ALA A 477 -23.78 1.07 12.75
N PRO A 478 -23.17 1.97 11.96
CA PRO A 478 -21.94 2.66 12.36
C PRO A 478 -22.14 3.65 13.52
N GLU A 479 -23.36 4.16 13.70
CA GLU A 479 -23.73 4.97 14.88
C GLU A 479 -23.94 4.13 16.15
N HIS A 480 -24.21 2.84 15.99
CA HIS A 480 -24.66 1.90 17.02
C HIS A 480 -23.99 0.52 16.90
N PRO A 481 -22.64 0.44 17.05
CA PRO A 481 -21.90 -0.82 16.95
C PRO A 481 -22.31 -1.84 18.02
N GLU A 482 -22.99 -1.41 19.09
CA GLU A 482 -23.52 -2.28 20.15
C GLU A 482 -24.76 -3.08 19.74
N TRP A 483 -25.35 -2.83 18.56
CA TRP A 483 -26.51 -3.58 18.07
C TRP A 483 -26.18 -4.90 17.35
N GLY A 484 -24.90 -5.22 17.20
CA GLY A 484 -24.45 -6.42 16.48
C GLY A 484 -24.18 -6.15 14.99
N ASP A 485 -24.16 -7.23 14.20
CA ASP A 485 -23.95 -7.18 12.77
C ASP A 485 -24.74 -8.30 12.06
N ARG A 486 -25.13 -8.01 10.82
CA ARG A 486 -26.00 -8.84 10.00
C ARG A 486 -25.55 -10.30 9.83
N LEU A 487 -24.24 -10.59 9.85
CA LEU A 487 -23.76 -11.97 9.73
C LEU A 487 -23.89 -12.71 11.07
N THR A 488 -23.48 -12.08 12.16
CA THR A 488 -23.65 -12.65 13.50
C THR A 488 -25.13 -12.88 13.83
N ASP A 489 -26.00 -11.91 13.50
CA ASP A 489 -27.45 -12.00 13.67
C ASP A 489 -28.06 -13.17 12.87
N ALA A 490 -27.61 -13.37 11.62
CA ALA A 490 -28.08 -14.47 10.76
C ALA A 490 -27.63 -15.84 11.27
N ILE A 491 -26.46 -15.93 11.91
CA ILE A 491 -25.96 -17.15 12.56
C ILE A 491 -26.73 -17.43 13.86
N GLU A 492 -27.04 -16.40 14.66
CA GLU A 492 -27.89 -16.56 15.87
C GLU A 492 -29.34 -16.94 15.52
N ALA A 493 -29.84 -16.51 14.35
CA ALA A 493 -31.16 -16.87 13.85
C ALA A 493 -31.25 -18.27 13.19
N HIS A 494 -30.13 -18.98 13.02
CA HIS A 494 -30.11 -20.30 12.37
C HIS A 494 -30.34 -21.43 13.40
N ASP A 495 -31.30 -22.32 13.12
CA ASP A 495 -31.82 -23.33 14.08
C ASP A 495 -30.75 -24.23 14.76
N THR A 496 -29.60 -24.41 14.11
CA THR A 496 -28.50 -25.32 14.51
C THR A 496 -27.21 -24.62 14.93
N LEU A 497 -27.10 -23.31 14.75
CA LEU A 497 -25.83 -22.59 14.96
C LEU A 497 -25.83 -21.74 16.23
N SER A 498 -24.64 -21.27 16.59
CA SER A 498 -24.43 -20.22 17.58
C SER A 498 -23.26 -19.34 17.12
N PRO A 499 -23.19 -18.06 17.49
CA PRO A 499 -22.08 -17.18 17.13
C PRO A 499 -20.67 -17.73 17.47
N ALA A 500 -20.57 -18.61 18.47
CA ALA A 500 -19.33 -19.30 18.84
C ALA A 500 -18.77 -20.22 17.72
N VAL A 501 -19.56 -20.57 16.69
CA VAL A 501 -19.07 -21.30 15.52
C VAL A 501 -18.01 -20.51 14.73
N LEU A 502 -18.15 -19.19 14.68
CA LEU A 502 -17.20 -18.30 14.01
C LEU A 502 -15.82 -18.32 14.69
N GLN A 503 -15.80 -18.39 16.03
CA GLN A 503 -14.56 -18.51 16.81
C GLN A 503 -13.89 -19.87 16.61
N ARG A 504 -14.67 -20.96 16.58
CA ARG A 504 -14.16 -22.32 16.35
C ARG A 504 -13.73 -22.58 14.89
N ALA A 505 -14.15 -21.72 13.96
CA ALA A 505 -13.85 -21.88 12.54
C ALA A 505 -12.33 -21.95 12.27
N GLU A 506 -11.49 -21.18 12.94
CA GLU A 506 -10.02 -21.25 12.75
C GLU A 506 -9.48 -22.65 13.02
N SER A 507 -9.82 -23.25 14.17
CA SER A 507 -9.36 -24.59 14.55
C SER A 507 -9.90 -25.70 13.63
N VAL A 508 -11.19 -25.64 13.30
CA VAL A 508 -11.83 -26.63 12.39
C VAL A 508 -11.21 -26.54 10.99
N MET A 509 -10.98 -25.33 10.50
CA MET A 509 -10.43 -25.11 9.17
C MET A 509 -8.94 -25.43 9.09
N GLY A 510 -8.16 -25.21 10.15
CA GLY A 510 -6.79 -25.73 10.27
C GLY A 510 -6.74 -27.27 10.23
N ALA A 511 -7.67 -27.95 10.93
CA ALA A 511 -7.77 -29.41 10.83
C ALA A 511 -8.15 -29.88 9.41
N VAL A 512 -9.01 -29.15 8.69
CA VAL A 512 -9.31 -29.41 7.28
C VAL A 512 -8.05 -29.22 6.41
N GLU A 513 -7.24 -28.19 6.65
CA GLU A 513 -5.98 -27.96 5.92
C GLU A 513 -5.03 -29.16 6.05
N SER A 514 -4.80 -29.65 7.27
CA SER A 514 -3.97 -30.84 7.51
C SER A 514 -4.51 -32.13 6.87
N VAL A 515 -5.83 -32.24 6.62
CA VAL A 515 -6.37 -33.34 5.78
C VAL A 515 -5.83 -33.24 4.36
N TYR A 516 -5.89 -32.06 3.74
CA TYR A 516 -5.43 -31.87 2.36
C TYR A 516 -3.92 -32.07 2.22
N GLU A 517 -3.12 -31.54 3.14
CA GLU A 517 -1.67 -31.74 3.17
C GLU A 517 -1.32 -33.23 3.21
N THR A 518 -1.91 -33.98 4.15
CA THR A 518 -1.67 -35.43 4.29
C THR A 518 -2.19 -36.22 3.07
N LEU A 519 -3.27 -35.79 2.41
CA LEU A 519 -3.78 -36.43 1.18
C LEU A 519 -2.88 -36.15 -0.02
N ALA A 520 -2.27 -34.96 -0.10
CA ALA A 520 -1.33 -34.57 -1.15
C ALA A 520 0.01 -35.32 -1.01
N GLU A 521 0.56 -35.42 0.21
CA GLU A 521 1.75 -36.24 0.52
C GLU A 521 1.60 -37.71 0.07
N ARG A 522 0.38 -38.25 0.14
CA ARG A 522 0.07 -39.62 -0.28
C ARG A 522 -0.32 -39.76 -1.76
N GLY A 523 -0.30 -38.68 -2.54
CA GLY A 523 -0.74 -38.68 -3.93
C GLY A 523 -2.22 -39.03 -4.13
N VAL A 524 -3.04 -38.91 -3.07
CA VAL A 524 -4.48 -39.24 -3.13
C VAL A 524 -5.25 -38.07 -3.73
N HIS A 525 -4.95 -36.85 -3.32
CA HIS A 525 -5.56 -35.63 -3.85
C HIS A 525 -4.59 -34.44 -3.70
N ASP A 526 -4.04 -33.97 -4.82
CA ASP A 526 -3.15 -32.81 -4.87
C ASP A 526 -3.97 -31.53 -5.05
N ARG A 527 -4.20 -30.82 -3.94
CA ARG A 527 -4.90 -29.52 -3.94
C ARG A 527 -4.52 -28.71 -2.70
N THR A 528 -4.08 -27.47 -2.91
CA THR A 528 -3.94 -26.48 -1.84
C THR A 528 -5.33 -26.01 -1.38
N PRO A 529 -5.71 -26.21 -0.10
CA PRO A 529 -6.95 -25.68 0.46
C PRO A 529 -6.83 -24.16 0.68
N GLN A 530 -7.93 -23.49 1.03
CA GLN A 530 -7.91 -22.09 1.51
C GLN A 530 -8.42 -21.97 2.95
N SER A 531 -8.25 -23.04 3.72
CA SER A 531 -9.02 -23.21 4.96
C SER A 531 -8.57 -22.26 6.06
N SER A 532 -7.28 -22.17 6.39
CA SER A 532 -6.80 -21.38 7.54
C SER A 532 -7.04 -19.88 7.39
N GLU A 533 -6.84 -19.29 6.21
CA GLU A 533 -7.12 -17.86 5.98
C GLU A 533 -8.61 -17.54 6.19
N VAL A 534 -9.52 -18.39 5.71
CA VAL A 534 -10.98 -18.25 5.92
C VAL A 534 -11.36 -18.46 7.38
N GLY A 535 -10.85 -19.50 8.04
CA GLY A 535 -11.12 -19.77 9.45
C GLY A 535 -10.68 -18.62 10.36
N ARG A 536 -9.50 -18.05 10.09
CA ARG A 536 -8.97 -16.86 10.78
C ARG A 536 -9.83 -15.62 10.53
N PHE A 537 -10.29 -15.37 9.31
CA PHE A 537 -11.19 -14.26 8.99
C PHE A 537 -12.51 -14.37 9.77
N LEU A 538 -13.12 -15.56 9.84
CA LEU A 538 -14.36 -15.78 10.61
C LEU A 538 -14.15 -15.59 12.11
N ARG A 539 -13.02 -16.04 12.67
CA ARG A 539 -12.65 -15.77 14.05
C ARG A 539 -12.45 -14.27 14.30
N GLN A 540 -11.73 -13.58 13.42
CA GLN A 540 -11.53 -12.13 13.48
C GLN A 540 -12.88 -11.40 13.41
N TRP A 541 -13.82 -11.86 12.57
CA TRP A 541 -15.18 -11.34 12.53
C TRP A 541 -15.88 -11.50 13.87
N ALA A 542 -15.77 -12.65 14.54
CA ALA A 542 -16.38 -12.85 15.86
C ALA A 542 -15.73 -12.04 17.01
N GLU A 543 -14.42 -11.84 16.99
CA GLU A 543 -13.68 -11.27 18.13
C GLU A 543 -13.43 -9.75 18.06
N THR A 544 -13.44 -9.14 16.86
CA THR A 544 -13.06 -7.72 16.71
C THR A 544 -14.13 -6.73 17.21
N PRO A 545 -13.75 -5.71 18.03
CA PRO A 545 -14.69 -4.68 18.48
C PRO A 545 -15.29 -3.90 17.31
N ARG A 546 -16.62 -3.91 17.19
CA ARG A 546 -17.39 -3.25 16.11
C ARG A 546 -17.20 -1.74 16.00
N ALA A 547 -16.68 -1.10 17.05
CA ALA A 547 -16.33 0.31 17.08
C ALA A 547 -14.91 0.61 16.55
N VAL A 548 -14.06 -0.41 16.40
CA VAL A 548 -12.72 -0.33 15.79
C VAL A 548 -12.73 -0.94 14.39
N TYR A 549 -13.50 -1.99 14.17
CA TYR A 549 -13.66 -2.69 12.91
C TYR A 549 -15.12 -2.64 12.46
N HIS A 550 -15.40 -1.92 11.37
CA HIS A 550 -16.74 -1.82 10.80
C HIS A 550 -16.99 -2.97 9.82
N PRO A 551 -17.94 -3.88 10.09
CA PRO A 551 -18.26 -4.96 9.15
C PRO A 551 -19.10 -4.42 8.00
N GLU A 552 -18.70 -4.73 6.78
CA GLU A 552 -19.36 -4.30 5.54
C GLU A 552 -19.34 -5.40 4.47
N ALA A 553 -20.28 -5.30 3.55
CA ALA A 553 -20.26 -6.05 2.30
C ALA A 553 -19.79 -5.12 1.19
N ARG A 554 -18.70 -5.50 0.51
CA ARG A 554 -18.06 -4.74 -0.56
C ARG A 554 -18.26 -5.45 -1.89
N VAL A 555 -18.27 -4.68 -2.97
CA VAL A 555 -18.10 -5.19 -4.32
C VAL A 555 -16.99 -4.43 -5.02
N GLN A 556 -16.07 -5.16 -5.64
CA GLN A 556 -15.03 -4.63 -6.53
C GLN A 556 -15.37 -4.95 -7.98
N PRO A 557 -14.95 -4.17 -8.99
CA PRO A 557 -15.10 -4.56 -10.39
C PRO A 557 -14.49 -5.94 -10.65
N SER A 558 -15.24 -6.84 -11.26
CA SER A 558 -14.77 -8.18 -11.60
C SER A 558 -13.82 -8.12 -12.80
N THR A 559 -12.69 -8.82 -12.69
CA THR A 559 -11.77 -9.09 -13.81
C THR A 559 -12.05 -10.41 -14.52
N LYS A 560 -13.10 -11.15 -14.13
CA LYS A 560 -13.38 -12.51 -14.63
C LYS A 560 -14.19 -12.51 -15.91
N ASP A 561 -13.65 -13.11 -16.96
CA ASP A 561 -14.35 -13.35 -18.24
C ASP A 561 -15.55 -14.29 -18.12
N SER A 562 -15.50 -15.23 -17.17
CA SER A 562 -16.59 -16.18 -16.94
C SER A 562 -16.79 -16.46 -15.45
N ILE A 563 -18.04 -16.75 -15.08
CA ILE A 563 -18.41 -17.19 -13.73
C ILE A 563 -19.33 -18.41 -13.83
N PRO A 564 -19.29 -19.33 -12.84
CA PRO A 564 -20.27 -20.40 -12.70
C PRO A 564 -21.73 -19.94 -12.74
N ASP A 565 -22.59 -20.64 -13.49
CA ASP A 565 -24.03 -20.34 -13.63
C ASP A 565 -24.83 -20.36 -12.31
N ARG A 566 -24.24 -20.86 -11.22
CA ARG A 566 -24.83 -20.84 -9.86
C ARG A 566 -24.79 -19.47 -9.18
N TYR A 567 -24.05 -18.50 -9.73
CA TYR A 567 -23.96 -17.15 -9.19
C TYR A 567 -24.96 -16.21 -9.88
N PRO A 568 -25.46 -15.17 -9.19
CA PRO A 568 -26.25 -14.12 -9.82
C PRO A 568 -25.50 -13.44 -10.97
N GLU A 569 -26.18 -13.09 -12.06
CA GLU A 569 -25.55 -12.52 -13.26
C GLU A 569 -24.76 -11.24 -12.99
N TRP A 570 -25.14 -10.45 -11.98
CA TRP A 570 -24.43 -9.23 -11.59
C TRP A 570 -22.99 -9.50 -11.09
N VAL A 571 -22.68 -10.71 -10.62
CA VAL A 571 -21.34 -11.11 -10.18
C VAL A 571 -20.34 -11.13 -11.35
N ARG A 572 -20.80 -11.21 -12.61
CA ARG A 572 -19.92 -11.11 -13.80
C ARG A 572 -19.18 -9.77 -13.87
N GLN A 573 -19.78 -8.72 -13.32
CA GLN A 573 -19.24 -7.37 -13.31
C GLN A 573 -18.65 -6.97 -11.96
N TRP A 574 -18.92 -7.75 -10.90
CA TRP A 574 -18.64 -7.37 -9.52
C TRP A 574 -18.23 -8.57 -8.67
N THR A 575 -16.99 -8.59 -8.18
CA THR A 575 -16.51 -9.54 -7.18
C THR A 575 -17.03 -9.13 -5.80
N PRO A 576 -17.84 -9.96 -5.10
CA PRO A 576 -18.37 -9.65 -3.77
C PRO A 576 -17.40 -10.08 -2.67
N GLU A 577 -17.30 -9.26 -1.61
CA GLU A 577 -16.41 -9.47 -0.46
C GLU A 577 -17.11 -9.16 0.87
N LEU A 578 -16.94 -10.01 1.87
CA LEU A 578 -17.10 -9.63 3.27
C LEU A 578 -15.86 -8.85 3.69
N ARG A 579 -16.01 -7.73 4.40
CA ARG A 579 -14.87 -6.91 4.83
C ARG A 579 -15.03 -6.42 6.26
N LEU A 580 -13.94 -6.50 7.03
CA LEU A 580 -13.75 -5.83 8.31
C LEU A 580 -12.94 -4.57 8.05
N PHE A 581 -13.64 -3.47 7.80
CA PHE A 581 -13.01 -2.17 7.56
C PHE A 581 -12.40 -1.66 8.86
N ASN A 582 -11.07 -1.59 8.91
CA ASN A 582 -10.33 -1.15 10.08
C ASN A 582 -10.47 0.37 10.22
N CYS A 583 -11.30 0.87 11.13
CA CYS A 583 -11.58 2.29 11.25
C CYS A 583 -10.37 3.11 11.73
N ILE A 584 -9.49 2.49 12.52
CA ILE A 584 -8.29 3.11 13.09
C ILE A 584 -7.18 2.06 13.27
N PRO A 585 -6.22 1.96 12.33
CA PRO A 585 -5.23 0.86 12.25
C PRO A 585 -4.10 0.94 13.30
N ARG A 586 -4.44 1.34 14.54
CA ARG A 586 -3.52 1.57 15.65
C ARG A 586 -2.76 0.31 16.06
N ARG A 587 -3.45 -0.83 16.13
CA ARG A 587 -2.92 -2.11 16.63
C ARG A 587 -1.96 -2.74 15.61
N GLU A 588 -2.30 -2.60 14.33
CA GLU A 588 -1.57 -3.15 13.21
C GLU A 588 -0.32 -2.30 12.92
N LEU A 589 -0.46 -0.96 12.91
CA LEU A 589 0.70 -0.06 12.80
C LEU A 589 1.66 -0.20 13.98
N ARG A 590 1.15 -0.35 15.22
CA ARG A 590 1.98 -0.65 16.39
C ARG A 590 2.78 -1.95 16.21
N ARG A 591 2.18 -3.00 15.63
CA ARG A 591 2.88 -4.25 15.31
C ARG A 591 4.00 -3.99 14.29
N VAL A 592 3.71 -3.30 13.19
CA VAL A 592 4.71 -2.92 12.18
C VAL A 592 5.88 -2.16 12.81
N PHE A 593 5.62 -1.21 13.72
CA PHE A 593 6.67 -0.47 14.41
C PHE A 593 7.41 -1.27 15.50
N ALA A 594 6.80 -2.33 16.05
CA ALA A 594 7.43 -3.22 17.03
C ALA A 594 8.43 -4.17 16.38
N GLU A 595 8.13 -4.62 15.16
CA GLU A 595 9.01 -5.44 14.32
C GLU A 595 10.30 -4.71 13.91
N LEU A 596 10.29 -3.36 13.87
CA LEU A 596 11.38 -2.55 13.33
C LEU A 596 12.35 -2.04 14.40
N GLY A 597 13.57 -1.67 13.98
CA GLY A 597 14.65 -1.19 14.85
C GLY A 597 14.52 0.25 15.36
N GLY A 598 13.43 0.96 15.04
CA GLY A 598 13.24 2.39 15.33
C GLY A 598 13.19 3.23 14.05
N GLY A 599 13.07 4.56 14.16
CA GLY A 599 12.99 5.38 12.95
C GLY A 599 12.54 6.83 13.12
N VAL A 600 12.23 7.47 12.00
CA VAL A 600 11.75 8.86 11.91
C VAL A 600 10.46 8.97 11.09
N LEU A 601 9.49 9.72 11.61
CA LEU A 601 8.22 10.04 10.98
C LEU A 601 8.19 11.54 10.67
N MET A 602 8.26 11.89 9.39
CA MET A 602 8.43 13.24 8.88
C MET A 602 7.16 13.73 8.18
N SER A 603 6.84 15.03 8.30
CA SER A 603 5.76 15.65 7.53
C SER A 603 5.80 17.17 7.63
N ALA A 604 5.21 17.88 6.65
CA ALA A 604 5.06 19.34 6.73
C ALA A 604 4.01 19.79 7.78
N THR A 605 3.12 18.89 8.21
CA THR A 605 1.94 19.25 9.00
C THR A 605 1.54 18.18 10.02
N LEU A 606 2.42 17.83 10.95
CA LEU A 606 2.09 16.90 12.03
C LEU A 606 1.21 17.53 13.10
N ARG A 607 1.45 18.79 13.51
CA ARG A 607 0.78 19.42 14.67
C ARG A 607 -0.75 19.51 14.54
N PRO A 608 -1.56 19.26 15.60
CA PRO A 608 -1.17 18.64 16.88
C PRO A 608 -0.68 17.20 16.66
N ALA A 609 0.43 16.87 17.31
CA ALA A 609 1.14 15.61 17.07
C ALA A 609 0.56 14.46 17.90
N GLU A 610 -0.09 14.79 19.01
CA GLU A 610 -0.65 13.88 20.00
C GLU A 610 -1.77 13.02 19.39
N PRO A 611 -2.81 13.59 18.72
CA PRO A 611 -3.81 12.79 18.00
C PRO A 611 -3.24 11.91 16.88
N PHE A 612 -2.07 12.26 16.33
CA PHE A 612 -1.41 11.43 15.34
C PHE A 612 -0.68 10.25 15.99
N ARG A 613 0.11 10.51 17.05
CA ARG A 613 0.81 9.49 17.84
C ARG A 613 -0.16 8.47 18.43
N GLU A 614 -1.28 8.94 18.99
CA GLU A 614 -2.37 8.11 19.52
C GLU A 614 -2.98 7.22 18.42
N ALA A 615 -3.29 7.78 17.25
CA ALA A 615 -3.93 7.06 16.15
C ALA A 615 -3.04 5.98 15.50
N ILE A 616 -1.73 6.21 15.38
CA ILE A 616 -0.79 5.20 14.84
C ILE A 616 -0.21 4.27 15.92
N GLY A 617 -0.45 4.57 17.21
CA GLY A 617 -0.02 3.73 18.33
C GLY A 617 1.48 3.78 18.66
N VAL A 618 2.26 4.71 18.10
CA VAL A 618 3.74 4.72 18.16
C VAL A 618 4.30 4.85 19.59
N ASP A 619 3.63 5.61 20.47
CA ASP A 619 4.00 5.75 21.90
C ASP A 619 3.81 4.47 22.73
N ALA A 620 3.09 3.51 22.17
CA ALA A 620 2.72 2.25 22.80
C ALA A 620 3.35 1.05 22.06
N VAL A 621 4.43 1.28 21.30
CA VAL A 621 5.23 0.22 20.73
C VAL A 621 6.08 -0.39 21.87
N PRO A 622 6.01 -1.70 22.13
CA PRO A 622 6.80 -2.33 23.18
C PRO A 622 8.30 -2.24 22.88
N ARG A 623 9.12 -2.26 23.94
CA ARG A 623 10.57 -2.55 23.82
C ARG A 623 10.78 -3.94 23.19
N PRO A 624 11.85 -4.15 22.39
CA PRO A 624 12.21 -5.49 21.90
C PRO A 624 12.28 -6.51 23.03
N GLY A 625 11.77 -7.72 22.80
CA GLY A 625 11.71 -8.79 23.80
C GLY A 625 10.60 -8.68 24.85
N ALA A 626 9.90 -7.54 24.95
CA ALA A 626 8.97 -7.30 26.06
C ALA A 626 7.71 -8.18 26.03
N LEU A 627 7.32 -8.75 24.88
CA LEU A 627 6.14 -9.62 24.73
C LEU A 627 6.50 -11.11 24.55
N ASP A 628 7.79 -11.46 24.69
CA ASP A 628 8.30 -12.80 24.39
C ASP A 628 7.90 -13.83 25.46
N GLU A 629 7.59 -13.39 26.69
CA GLU A 629 7.12 -14.28 27.77
C GLU A 629 5.63 -14.64 27.64
N GLU A 630 4.79 -13.79 27.04
CA GLU A 630 3.36 -14.06 26.81
C GLU A 630 3.09 -14.86 25.50
N THR A 631 4.10 -14.98 24.63
CA THR A 631 4.01 -15.59 23.30
C THR A 631 4.61 -17.01 23.20
N GLN A 632 4.96 -17.64 24.34
CA GLN A 632 5.56 -18.98 24.40
C GLN A 632 4.60 -20.15 24.11
N ASP A 633 3.33 -19.87 23.84
CA ASP A 633 2.39 -20.87 23.32
C ASP A 633 2.39 -20.75 21.80
N GLU A 634 2.79 -21.79 21.06
CA GLU A 634 2.82 -21.75 19.59
C GLU A 634 1.42 -21.45 18.99
N SER A 635 0.35 -21.70 19.76
CA SER A 635 -1.01 -21.30 19.39
C SER A 635 -1.29 -19.79 19.57
N SER A 636 -0.52 -19.07 20.40
CA SER A 636 -0.70 -17.64 20.71
C SER A 636 0.14 -16.70 19.82
N MET A 637 1.17 -17.18 19.11
CA MET A 637 1.83 -16.37 18.06
C MET A 637 0.87 -15.96 16.93
N THR A 638 -0.12 -16.80 16.64
CA THR A 638 -1.13 -16.57 15.57
C THR A 638 -2.03 -15.35 15.83
N PRO A 639 -2.68 -15.18 17.00
CA PRO A 639 -3.50 -13.99 17.26
C PRO A 639 -2.73 -12.66 17.25
N VAL A 640 -1.46 -12.61 17.66
CA VAL A 640 -0.63 -11.38 17.55
C VAL A 640 -0.40 -11.01 16.07
N ARG A 641 -0.19 -12.02 15.21
CA ARG A 641 -0.11 -11.82 13.76
C ARG A 641 -1.44 -11.41 13.13
N ALA A 642 -2.58 -11.85 13.68
CA ALA A 642 -3.91 -11.61 13.12
C ALA A 642 -4.55 -10.27 13.54
N ASN A 643 -4.37 -9.83 14.79
CA ASN A 643 -5.09 -8.71 15.40
C ASN A 643 -4.18 -7.53 15.82
N GLY A 644 -2.91 -7.56 15.41
CA GLY A 644 -1.90 -6.58 15.80
C GLY A 644 -1.53 -6.68 17.29
N ILE A 645 -0.93 -5.62 17.83
CA ILE A 645 -0.60 -5.51 19.26
C ILE A 645 -1.67 -4.67 19.95
N THR A 646 -2.45 -5.27 20.85
CA THR A 646 -3.56 -4.58 21.53
C THR A 646 -3.09 -3.66 22.67
N ASP A 647 -3.99 -2.88 23.25
CA ASP A 647 -3.65 -2.00 24.38
C ASP A 647 -3.48 -2.79 25.68
N GLU A 648 -4.19 -3.91 25.80
CA GLU A 648 -4.10 -4.85 26.92
C GLU A 648 -2.74 -5.56 26.95
N MET A 649 -2.20 -5.99 25.80
CA MET A 649 -0.88 -6.63 25.69
C MET A 649 0.27 -5.69 26.11
N VAL A 650 0.11 -4.38 25.94
CA VAL A 650 1.13 -3.39 26.29
C VAL A 650 1.00 -2.93 27.75
N ALA A 651 -0.10 -3.26 28.42
CA ALA A 651 -0.42 -2.76 29.75
C ALA A 651 0.54 -3.29 30.83
N GLY A 652 1.50 -2.46 31.23
CA GLY A 652 2.50 -2.79 32.25
C GLY A 652 3.89 -3.08 31.70
N HIS A 653 4.06 -3.14 30.38
CA HIS A 653 5.36 -3.26 29.71
C HIS A 653 5.98 -1.87 29.47
N GLU A 654 7.31 -1.80 29.36
CA GLU A 654 7.99 -0.58 28.93
C GLU A 654 7.79 -0.38 27.42
N THR A 655 7.42 0.84 27.03
CA THR A 655 7.25 1.21 25.62
C THR A 655 8.38 2.12 25.13
N ARG A 656 8.57 2.11 23.82
CA ARG A 656 9.49 3.00 23.11
C ARG A 656 9.02 4.45 23.26
N SER A 657 9.98 5.36 23.39
CA SER A 657 9.72 6.78 23.52
C SER A 657 9.55 7.45 22.14
N THR A 658 8.87 8.59 22.14
CA THR A 658 8.65 9.38 20.91
C THR A 658 8.99 10.85 21.12
N THR A 659 10.06 11.30 20.48
CA THR A 659 10.53 12.69 20.52
C THR A 659 9.89 13.50 19.40
N PHE A 660 9.44 14.73 19.67
CA PHE A 660 8.87 15.62 18.64
C PHE A 660 9.69 16.91 18.52
N ASP A 661 10.11 17.24 17.30
CA ASP A 661 10.81 18.49 16.99
C ASP A 661 10.33 19.11 15.66
N ARG A 662 10.70 20.37 15.42
CA ARG A 662 10.32 21.12 14.23
C ARG A 662 11.46 21.97 13.65
N PHE A 663 11.62 21.90 12.32
CA PHE A 663 12.38 22.90 11.56
C PHE A 663 11.75 24.30 11.64
N PRO A 664 12.53 25.36 11.97
CA PRO A 664 12.09 26.74 11.88
C PRO A 664 11.73 27.11 10.43
N LEU A 665 10.84 28.09 10.28
CA LEU A 665 10.50 28.65 8.97
C LEU A 665 11.66 29.55 8.52
N ARG A 666 12.50 29.07 7.60
CA ARG A 666 13.68 29.80 7.07
C ARG A 666 13.34 30.95 6.13
N PHE A 667 12.10 30.99 5.61
CA PHE A 667 11.58 32.08 4.80
C PHE A 667 11.68 33.43 5.56
N PRO A 668 12.04 34.56 4.91
CA PRO A 668 12.05 35.89 5.55
C PRO A 668 10.64 36.45 5.80
N PRO A 669 10.34 37.10 6.95
CA PRO A 669 9.04 37.72 7.21
C PRO A 669 8.62 38.78 6.18
N GLU A 670 9.57 39.57 5.70
CA GLU A 670 9.43 40.62 4.69
C GLU A 670 8.94 40.11 3.33
N ASN A 671 9.29 38.86 3.00
CA ASN A 671 8.95 38.22 1.75
C ASN A 671 7.59 37.50 1.78
N ARG A 672 6.85 37.50 2.90
CA ARG A 672 5.55 36.81 2.97
C ARG A 672 4.43 37.63 3.55
N LEU A 673 3.26 37.53 2.93
CA LEU A 673 2.00 38.02 3.47
C LEU A 673 1.10 36.84 3.87
N SER A 674 0.62 36.85 5.10
CA SER A 674 -0.18 35.75 5.66
C SER A 674 -1.46 36.31 6.28
N LEU A 675 -2.59 36.08 5.63
CA LEU A 675 -3.88 36.69 5.96
C LEU A 675 -4.93 35.65 6.32
N VAL A 676 -5.83 36.04 7.23
CA VAL A 676 -7.13 35.39 7.39
C VAL A 676 -8.21 36.37 6.96
N ALA A 677 -8.95 36.03 5.91
CA ALA A 677 -10.14 36.76 5.52
C ALA A 677 -11.31 36.22 6.38
N ASP A 678 -11.80 37.04 7.31
CA ASP A 678 -12.78 36.62 8.33
C ASP A 678 -14.21 36.54 7.76
N LEU A 679 -14.42 35.56 6.88
CA LEU A 679 -15.69 35.32 6.19
C LEU A 679 -16.57 34.31 6.93
N PRO A 680 -17.92 34.41 6.86
CA PRO A 680 -18.82 33.44 7.47
C PRO A 680 -18.48 32.00 7.11
N LYS A 681 -18.65 31.05 8.04
CA LYS A 681 -18.28 29.63 7.84
C LYS A 681 -18.76 29.12 6.48
N PHE A 682 -17.85 28.71 5.61
CA PHE A 682 -18.24 28.11 4.33
C PHE A 682 -18.78 26.69 4.56
N THR A 683 -20.08 26.49 4.39
CA THR A 683 -20.76 25.20 4.61
C THR A 683 -21.85 24.96 3.56
N SER A 684 -22.22 23.69 3.35
CA SER A 684 -23.35 23.31 2.50
C SER A 684 -24.69 23.90 2.94
N LYS A 685 -24.83 24.36 4.19
CA LYS A 685 -26.07 24.93 4.73
C LYS A 685 -26.29 26.42 4.41
N ASN A 686 -25.24 27.16 4.04
CA ASN A 686 -25.31 28.61 3.80
C ASN A 686 -24.70 29.07 2.46
N ARG A 687 -23.88 28.27 1.79
CA ARG A 687 -23.23 28.63 0.51
C ARG A 687 -24.15 28.64 -0.72
N GLY A 688 -25.39 28.16 -0.63
CA GLY A 688 -26.29 28.06 -1.79
C GLY A 688 -25.88 26.97 -2.80
N SER A 689 -26.58 26.91 -3.95
CA SER A 689 -26.25 25.97 -5.03
C SER A 689 -25.02 26.43 -5.82
N ASN A 690 -24.42 25.50 -6.54
CA ASN A 690 -23.29 25.78 -7.45
C ASN A 690 -23.77 26.20 -8.85
N ASP A 691 -25.07 26.10 -9.17
CA ASP A 691 -25.62 26.57 -10.46
C ASP A 691 -25.93 28.08 -10.47
N VAL A 692 -25.49 28.83 -9.45
CA VAL A 692 -25.84 30.24 -9.25
C VAL A 692 -24.62 31.14 -9.41
N TYR A 693 -24.60 31.88 -10.51
CA TYR A 693 -23.54 32.82 -10.90
C TYR A 693 -23.97 34.29 -10.86
N ASP A 694 -25.27 34.58 -10.84
CA ASP A 694 -25.81 35.92 -10.68
C ASP A 694 -25.64 36.39 -9.21
N PRO A 695 -24.87 37.46 -8.94
CA PRO A 695 -24.68 37.97 -7.58
C PRO A 695 -25.98 38.38 -6.87
N GLU A 696 -27.05 38.73 -7.58
CA GLU A 696 -28.35 39.06 -6.99
C GLU A 696 -29.11 37.81 -6.49
N LEU A 697 -28.78 36.63 -7.02
CA LEU A 697 -29.37 35.34 -6.64
C LEU A 697 -28.49 34.53 -5.67
N MET A 698 -27.24 34.93 -5.48
CA MET A 698 -26.33 34.31 -4.51
C MET A 698 -26.81 34.49 -3.06
N THR A 699 -26.46 33.54 -2.19
CA THR A 699 -26.58 33.77 -0.74
C THR A 699 -25.57 34.81 -0.29
N ASP A 700 -25.85 35.53 0.81
CA ASP A 700 -24.90 36.49 1.40
C ASP A 700 -23.50 35.88 1.64
N THR A 701 -23.45 34.61 2.08
CA THR A 701 -22.17 33.88 2.18
C THR A 701 -21.52 33.75 0.80
N ARG A 702 -22.19 33.18 -0.19
CA ARG A 702 -21.64 32.95 -1.55
C ARG A 702 -21.14 34.25 -2.19
N ALA A 703 -21.92 35.33 -2.11
CA ALA A 703 -21.57 36.63 -2.65
C ALA A 703 -20.29 37.23 -2.04
N ARG A 704 -20.07 37.07 -0.72
CA ARG A 704 -18.84 37.53 -0.07
C ARG A 704 -17.60 36.73 -0.47
N TYR A 705 -17.71 35.40 -0.61
CA TYR A 705 -16.61 34.58 -1.12
C TYR A 705 -16.33 34.88 -2.60
N ALA A 706 -17.36 35.06 -3.43
CA ALA A 706 -17.23 35.50 -4.82
C ALA A 706 -16.48 36.84 -4.93
N ALA A 707 -16.82 37.81 -4.07
CA ALA A 707 -16.14 39.10 -4.02
C ALA A 707 -14.65 38.97 -3.65
N LEU A 708 -14.31 38.13 -2.67
CA LEU A 708 -12.92 37.86 -2.29
C LEU A 708 -12.14 37.14 -3.39
N ILE A 709 -12.70 36.08 -3.98
CA ILE A 709 -12.08 35.30 -5.07
C ILE A 709 -11.75 36.23 -6.24
N ARG A 710 -12.70 37.10 -6.65
CA ARG A 710 -12.48 38.11 -7.68
C ARG A 710 -11.36 39.10 -7.30
N GLN A 711 -11.36 39.62 -6.08
CA GLN A 711 -10.32 40.57 -5.62
C GLN A 711 -8.92 39.93 -5.67
N VAL A 712 -8.78 38.68 -5.21
CA VAL A 712 -7.50 37.98 -5.23
C VAL A 712 -7.08 37.64 -6.66
N ALA A 713 -7.99 37.13 -7.51
CA ALA A 713 -7.71 36.80 -8.91
C ALA A 713 -7.22 37.98 -9.76
N GLN A 714 -7.43 39.23 -9.31
CA GLN A 714 -6.97 40.46 -9.96
C GLN A 714 -5.60 40.95 -9.47
N THR A 715 -5.03 40.36 -8.41
CA THR A 715 -3.67 40.70 -7.94
C THR A 715 -2.59 40.04 -8.80
N GLU A 716 -1.32 40.41 -8.65
CA GLU A 716 -0.19 39.96 -9.46
C GLU A 716 0.14 38.45 -9.37
N GLY A 717 0.72 37.90 -10.44
CA GLY A 717 1.37 36.60 -10.48
C GLY A 717 0.45 35.38 -10.66
N ASN A 718 1.02 34.20 -10.52
CA ASN A 718 0.29 32.93 -10.58
C ASN A 718 -0.48 32.66 -9.28
N ILE A 719 -1.76 32.33 -9.40
CA ILE A 719 -2.70 32.26 -8.27
C ILE A 719 -3.34 30.87 -8.20
N LEU A 720 -3.24 30.23 -7.03
CA LEU A 720 -3.93 28.99 -6.71
C LEU A 720 -5.17 29.27 -5.85
N VAL A 721 -6.36 29.01 -6.40
CA VAL A 721 -7.64 29.10 -5.68
C VAL A 721 -8.06 27.70 -5.27
N ALA A 722 -7.75 27.33 -4.03
CA ALA A 722 -8.01 26.00 -3.48
C ALA A 722 -9.35 25.98 -2.72
N MET A 723 -10.34 25.35 -3.33
CA MET A 723 -11.74 25.27 -2.86
C MET A 723 -12.01 23.97 -2.07
N PRO A 724 -13.10 23.86 -1.29
CA PRO A 724 -13.36 22.68 -0.44
C PRO A 724 -13.58 21.35 -1.18
N SER A 725 -14.03 21.36 -2.43
CA SER A 725 -14.23 20.21 -3.32
C SER A 725 -14.03 20.62 -4.79
N TYR A 726 -13.94 19.65 -5.70
CA TYR A 726 -13.85 19.94 -7.14
C TYR A 726 -15.08 20.67 -7.68
N ASP A 727 -16.29 20.37 -7.20
CA ASP A 727 -17.51 21.09 -7.63
C ASP A 727 -17.47 22.58 -7.25
N GLU A 728 -16.84 22.90 -6.12
CA GLU A 728 -16.62 24.29 -5.68
C GLU A 728 -15.48 24.96 -6.46
N ALA A 729 -14.49 24.19 -6.91
CA ALA A 729 -13.43 24.66 -7.82
C ALA A 729 -13.98 24.97 -9.21
N ALA A 730 -14.85 24.11 -9.75
CA ALA A 730 -15.55 24.31 -11.01
C ALA A 730 -16.45 25.57 -10.96
N TRP A 731 -17.23 25.74 -9.88
CA TRP A 731 -17.99 26.96 -9.66
C TRP A 731 -17.10 28.22 -9.60
N ALA A 732 -15.96 28.15 -8.90
CA ALA A 732 -15.04 29.29 -8.82
C ALA A 732 -14.41 29.63 -10.18
N TYR A 733 -14.09 28.62 -10.99
CA TYR A 733 -13.60 28.78 -12.36
C TYR A 733 -14.66 29.44 -13.26
N GLU A 734 -15.89 28.91 -13.32
CA GLU A 734 -16.96 29.45 -14.16
C GLU A 734 -17.37 30.88 -13.72
N PHE A 735 -17.33 31.16 -12.42
CA PHE A 735 -17.48 32.53 -11.91
C PHE A 735 -16.36 33.47 -12.37
N LEU A 736 -15.10 32.99 -12.41
CA LEU A 736 -13.95 33.78 -12.86
C LEU A 736 -13.94 34.00 -14.38
N GLU A 737 -14.48 33.11 -15.22
CA GLU A 737 -14.66 33.39 -16.66
C GLU A 737 -15.53 34.64 -16.92
N GLY A 738 -16.40 35.01 -15.99
CA GLY A 738 -17.16 36.27 -16.02
C GLY A 738 -16.40 37.52 -15.51
N VAL A 739 -15.19 37.37 -14.98
CA VAL A 739 -14.37 38.47 -14.43
C VAL A 739 -13.42 39.03 -15.50
N PRO A 740 -13.42 40.35 -15.76
CA PRO A 740 -12.46 40.95 -16.68
C PRO A 740 -11.06 40.94 -16.07
N THR A 741 -10.19 40.10 -16.62
CA THR A 741 -8.77 39.99 -16.32
C THR A 741 -8.03 39.47 -17.55
N GLU A 742 -6.73 39.78 -17.68
CA GLU A 742 -5.87 39.25 -18.77
C GLU A 742 -5.28 37.88 -18.43
N LYS A 743 -5.50 37.38 -17.20
CA LYS A 743 -5.01 36.08 -16.73
C LYS A 743 -5.72 34.93 -17.40
N ARG A 744 -4.99 33.84 -17.59
CA ARG A 744 -5.54 32.56 -18.03
C ARG A 744 -6.25 31.88 -16.86
N HIS A 745 -7.49 31.44 -17.05
CA HIS A 745 -8.19 30.64 -16.05
C HIS A 745 -8.01 29.16 -16.37
N LEU A 746 -7.73 28.35 -15.35
CA LEU A 746 -7.49 26.92 -15.45
C LEU A 746 -8.28 26.19 -14.35
N LEU A 747 -8.78 24.99 -14.66
CA LEU A 747 -9.58 24.18 -13.75
C LEU A 747 -8.99 22.78 -13.61
N ASP A 748 -8.62 22.45 -12.39
CA ASP A 748 -8.24 21.10 -11.97
C ASP A 748 -9.48 20.21 -11.75
N LYS A 749 -9.34 18.94 -12.14
CA LYS A 749 -10.36 17.89 -12.08
C LYS A 749 -9.67 16.56 -11.80
N THR A 750 -10.38 15.61 -11.19
CA THR A 750 -9.95 14.20 -11.13
C THR A 750 -9.62 13.72 -12.55
N SER A 751 -8.35 13.40 -12.79
CA SER A 751 -7.76 13.22 -14.11
C SER A 751 -6.55 12.26 -14.04
N SER A 752 -5.99 11.88 -15.19
CA SER A 752 -4.74 11.09 -15.22
C SER A 752 -3.53 11.91 -14.80
N ALA A 753 -2.39 11.25 -14.56
CA ALA A 753 -1.13 11.92 -14.29
C ALA A 753 -0.74 12.85 -15.46
N ASP A 754 -0.81 12.35 -16.70
CA ASP A 754 -0.45 13.12 -17.90
C ASP A 754 -1.33 14.35 -18.08
N GLN A 755 -2.65 14.23 -17.81
CA GLN A 755 -3.58 15.37 -17.83
C GLN A 755 -3.28 16.40 -16.72
N THR A 756 -2.81 15.95 -15.56
CA THR A 756 -2.34 16.82 -14.48
C THR A 756 -1.06 17.55 -14.92
N ASP A 757 -0.12 16.87 -15.56
CA ASP A 757 1.14 17.44 -16.02
C ASP A 757 0.92 18.44 -17.18
N GLU A 758 -0.01 18.18 -18.11
CA GLU A 758 -0.45 19.13 -19.14
C GLU A 758 -1.06 20.41 -18.52
N LEU A 759 -1.93 20.26 -17.52
CA LEU A 759 -2.56 21.37 -16.80
C LEU A 759 -1.53 22.23 -16.04
N LEU A 760 -0.55 21.58 -15.40
CA LEU A 760 0.56 22.28 -14.72
C LEU A 760 1.48 22.97 -15.73
N GLY A 761 1.78 22.34 -16.88
CA GLY A 761 2.49 22.97 -17.98
C GLY A 761 1.78 24.23 -18.50
N ALA A 762 0.45 24.19 -18.61
CA ALA A 762 -0.34 25.38 -18.95
C ALA A 762 -0.28 26.46 -17.86
N PHE A 763 -0.31 26.08 -16.58
CA PHE A 763 -0.22 27.02 -15.45
C PHE A 763 1.17 27.67 -15.32
N PHE A 764 2.25 26.95 -15.66
CA PHE A 764 3.63 27.43 -15.57
C PHE A 764 4.15 28.15 -16.83
N ALA A 765 3.44 28.09 -17.96
CA ALA A 765 3.81 28.81 -19.17
C ALA A 765 3.71 30.34 -19.01
N ASP A 766 4.34 31.11 -19.90
CA ASP A 766 4.49 32.57 -19.78
C ASP A 766 3.17 33.34 -19.55
N GLY A 767 3.24 34.34 -18.66
CA GLY A 767 2.12 35.21 -18.29
C GLY A 767 1.28 34.66 -17.13
N ASP A 768 0.50 35.52 -16.48
CA ASP A 768 -0.23 35.16 -15.27
C ASP A 768 -1.40 34.18 -15.51
N ALA A 769 -1.62 33.26 -14.57
CA ALA A 769 -2.74 32.34 -14.54
C ALA A 769 -3.42 32.24 -13.16
N VAL A 770 -4.70 31.85 -13.17
CA VAL A 770 -5.47 31.48 -11.97
C VAL A 770 -5.91 30.03 -12.13
N LEU A 771 -5.43 29.16 -11.24
CA LEU A 771 -5.77 27.74 -11.20
C LEU A 771 -6.76 27.47 -10.06
N CYS A 772 -7.98 27.07 -10.41
CA CYS A 772 -8.98 26.60 -9.46
C CYS A 772 -8.81 25.09 -9.23
N THR A 773 -8.61 24.68 -7.97
CA THR A 773 -8.40 23.28 -7.56
C THR A 773 -9.15 22.96 -6.28
N SER A 774 -9.22 21.69 -5.91
CA SER A 774 -9.69 21.24 -4.61
C SER A 774 -8.55 21.26 -3.58
N LEU A 775 -8.83 21.65 -2.34
CA LEU A 775 -7.99 21.42 -1.15
C LEU A 775 -7.73 19.94 -0.83
N ARG A 776 -8.36 19.03 -1.58
CA ARG A 776 -8.16 17.57 -1.55
C ARG A 776 -7.56 17.06 -2.87
N GLY A 777 -7.22 17.94 -3.79
CA GLY A 777 -6.64 17.62 -5.09
C GLY A 777 -5.14 17.40 -5.00
N THR A 778 -4.64 16.53 -5.88
CA THR A 778 -3.21 16.15 -5.99
C THR A 778 -2.30 17.35 -6.13
N ILE A 779 -2.73 18.40 -6.85
CA ILE A 779 -2.01 19.65 -7.04
C ILE A 779 -1.64 20.33 -5.70
N THR A 780 -2.50 20.24 -4.68
CA THR A 780 -2.22 20.84 -3.36
C THR A 780 -1.28 20.00 -2.48
N GLU A 781 -0.98 18.76 -2.89
CA GLU A 781 -0.25 17.75 -2.11
C GLU A 781 1.11 17.35 -2.72
N GLY A 782 1.18 17.20 -4.03
CA GLY A 782 2.28 16.48 -4.70
C GLY A 782 3.02 17.28 -5.78
N VAL A 783 2.78 18.58 -5.87
CA VAL A 783 3.44 19.48 -6.84
C VAL A 783 4.44 20.39 -6.14
N ASP A 784 5.58 20.57 -6.79
CA ASP A 784 6.58 21.60 -6.48
C ASP A 784 6.42 22.77 -7.46
N PHE A 785 6.54 23.97 -6.93
CA PHE A 785 6.21 25.21 -7.60
C PHE A 785 7.43 26.14 -7.61
N ASP A 786 8.65 25.68 -7.82
CA ASP A 786 9.89 26.47 -7.80
C ASP A 786 9.81 27.85 -8.52
N GLY A 787 10.33 28.92 -7.88
CA GLY A 787 10.47 30.24 -8.48
C GLY A 787 9.14 30.96 -8.79
N GLU A 788 8.97 31.46 -10.01
CA GLU A 788 7.79 32.26 -10.44
C GLU A 788 6.52 31.42 -10.70
N LYS A 789 6.52 30.12 -10.37
CA LYS A 789 5.39 29.21 -10.65
C LYS A 789 4.16 29.44 -9.75
N LEU A 790 4.29 30.10 -8.61
CA LEU A 790 3.17 30.37 -7.69
C LEU A 790 3.46 31.58 -6.78
N HIS A 791 2.61 32.60 -6.87
CA HIS A 791 2.72 33.85 -6.10
C HIS A 791 1.72 33.91 -4.96
N THR A 792 0.46 33.52 -5.21
CA THR A 792 -0.62 33.62 -4.21
C THR A 792 -1.39 32.31 -4.07
N CYS A 793 -1.60 31.85 -2.83
CA CYS A 793 -2.52 30.75 -2.51
C CYS A 793 -3.70 31.26 -1.67
N LEU A 794 -4.91 31.10 -2.21
CA LEU A 794 -6.18 31.34 -1.53
C LEU A 794 -6.83 30.00 -1.17
N SER A 795 -6.81 29.65 0.12
CA SER A 795 -7.47 28.45 0.65
C SER A 795 -8.84 28.81 1.22
N VAL A 796 -9.91 28.28 0.61
CA VAL A 796 -11.30 28.62 0.95
C VAL A 796 -11.95 27.55 1.83
N GLY A 797 -12.52 27.97 2.96
CA GLY A 797 -13.32 27.12 3.84
C GLY A 797 -12.52 26.03 4.57
N VAL A 798 -13.20 24.93 4.90
CA VAL A 798 -12.61 23.75 5.56
C VAL A 798 -13.05 22.50 4.78
N PRO A 799 -12.12 21.73 4.17
CA PRO A 799 -12.43 20.65 3.24
C PRO A 799 -12.89 19.37 3.96
N ARG A 800 -14.15 19.35 4.39
CA ARG A 800 -14.77 18.18 5.04
C ARG A 800 -15.10 17.07 4.05
N VAL A 801 -14.95 15.81 4.47
CA VAL A 801 -15.50 14.64 3.75
C VAL A 801 -17.04 14.72 3.82
N PRO A 802 -17.77 14.34 2.76
CA PRO A 802 -19.19 13.99 2.89
C PRO A 802 -19.40 12.89 3.93
N PRO A 803 -20.54 12.84 4.64
CA PRO A 803 -20.85 11.73 5.55
C PRO A 803 -21.08 10.45 4.75
N SER A 804 -20.47 9.35 5.19
CA SER A 804 -20.70 7.98 4.73
C SER A 804 -20.69 7.03 5.95
N PRO A 805 -21.20 5.79 5.83
CA PRO A 805 -21.15 4.81 6.93
C PRO A 805 -19.74 4.57 7.47
N GLU A 806 -18.76 4.41 6.56
CA GLU A 806 -17.33 4.30 6.87
C GLU A 806 -16.82 5.52 7.66
N ILE A 807 -17.16 6.75 7.22
CA ILE A 807 -16.73 7.98 7.89
C ILE A 807 -17.37 8.11 9.28
N THR A 808 -18.64 7.72 9.46
CA THR A 808 -19.28 7.66 10.78
C THR A 808 -18.57 6.65 11.69
N ALA A 809 -18.21 5.47 11.17
CA ALA A 809 -17.48 4.47 11.95
C ALA A 809 -16.07 4.94 12.34
N VAL A 810 -15.37 5.65 11.44
CA VAL A 810 -14.09 6.32 11.72
C VAL A 810 -14.26 7.42 12.79
N GLU A 811 -15.27 8.28 12.72
CA GLU A 811 -15.56 9.28 13.77
C GLU A 811 -15.74 8.62 15.15
N LEU A 812 -16.42 7.47 15.20
CA LEU A 812 -16.68 6.74 16.44
C LEU A 812 -15.42 6.05 16.98
N ALA A 813 -14.64 5.39 16.13
CA ALA A 813 -13.37 4.77 16.50
C ALA A 813 -12.39 5.80 17.08
N TYR A 814 -12.24 6.93 16.39
CA TYR A 814 -11.45 8.07 16.84
C TYR A 814 -11.96 8.67 18.16
N LYS A 815 -13.27 8.66 18.40
CA LYS A 815 -13.86 9.16 19.65
C LYS A 815 -13.54 8.27 20.85
N GLN A 816 -13.29 6.97 20.62
CA GLN A 816 -12.90 6.03 21.68
C GLN A 816 -11.38 6.00 21.90
N ALA A 817 -10.59 6.10 20.83
CA ALA A 817 -9.13 5.91 20.89
C ALA A 817 -8.31 7.20 21.10
N ILE A 818 -8.85 8.38 20.79
CA ILE A 818 -8.11 9.65 20.85
C ILE A 818 -8.56 10.49 22.03
N GLU A 819 -7.74 10.54 23.08
CA GLU A 819 -8.01 11.22 24.33
C GLU A 819 -7.67 12.72 24.27
N SER A 820 -6.63 13.12 23.54
CA SER A 820 -6.08 14.48 23.61
C SER A 820 -6.96 15.59 23.01
N THR A 821 -7.73 15.30 21.96
CA THR A 821 -8.61 16.28 21.30
C THR A 821 -10.05 15.80 21.05
N GLY A 822 -10.32 14.51 21.25
CA GLY A 822 -11.62 13.88 20.94
C GLY A 822 -11.88 13.64 19.44
N GLY A 823 -12.79 12.70 19.17
CA GLY A 823 -12.93 12.06 17.85
C GLY A 823 -13.24 12.98 16.68
N LEU A 824 -14.25 13.86 16.79
CA LEU A 824 -14.64 14.78 15.69
C LEU A 824 -13.49 15.72 15.28
N GLU A 825 -12.64 16.10 16.23
CA GLU A 825 -11.51 16.98 15.95
C GLU A 825 -10.40 16.23 15.22
N ALA A 826 -10.05 15.05 15.73
CA ALA A 826 -8.99 14.21 15.20
C ALA A 826 -9.35 13.55 13.85
N ALA A 827 -10.58 13.09 13.64
CA ALA A 827 -11.05 12.51 12.38
C ALA A 827 -11.29 13.55 11.27
N HIS A 828 -11.75 14.76 11.62
CA HIS A 828 -12.15 15.76 10.61
C HIS A 828 -11.41 17.09 10.66
N LEU A 829 -11.42 17.81 11.79
CA LEU A 829 -10.93 19.20 11.81
C LEU A 829 -9.41 19.28 11.64
N ILE A 830 -8.67 18.39 12.29
CA ILE A 830 -7.20 18.33 12.19
C ILE A 830 -6.77 17.94 10.77
N PRO A 831 -7.24 16.82 10.16
CA PRO A 831 -6.93 16.50 8.77
C PRO A 831 -7.32 17.60 7.78
N SER A 832 -8.50 18.20 7.93
CA SER A 832 -8.93 19.31 7.06
C SER A 832 -8.04 20.55 7.19
N THR A 833 -7.57 20.86 8.42
CA THR A 833 -6.65 21.98 8.66
C THR A 833 -5.24 21.66 8.18
N ARG A 834 -4.79 20.40 8.22
CA ARG A 834 -3.53 19.94 7.62
C ARG A 834 -3.52 20.17 6.11
N LYS A 835 -4.59 19.80 5.39
CA LYS A 835 -4.73 20.06 3.94
C LYS A 835 -4.66 21.55 3.60
N VAL A 836 -5.34 22.40 4.36
CA VAL A 836 -5.26 23.86 4.22
C VAL A 836 -3.85 24.40 4.50
N ARG A 837 -3.16 23.88 5.51
CA ARG A 837 -1.74 24.20 5.80
C ARG A 837 -0.79 23.72 4.69
N GLN A 838 -1.09 22.62 3.99
CA GLN A 838 -0.30 22.09 2.87
C GLN A 838 -0.46 22.97 1.62
N SER A 839 -1.71 23.29 1.26
CA SER A 839 -2.05 24.22 0.18
C SER A 839 -1.34 25.58 0.38
N ALA A 840 -1.54 26.23 1.53
CA ALA A 840 -0.83 27.47 1.86
C ALA A 840 0.70 27.30 2.03
N GLY A 841 1.19 26.07 2.19
CA GLY A 841 2.61 25.73 2.27
C GLY A 841 3.32 25.74 0.91
N ARG A 842 2.60 25.56 -0.20
CA ARG A 842 3.18 25.52 -1.57
C ARG A 842 3.86 26.83 -1.99
N VAL A 843 3.47 27.93 -1.37
CA VAL A 843 4.03 29.28 -1.59
C VAL A 843 5.39 29.47 -0.88
N ILE A 844 5.77 28.56 0.03
CA ILE A 844 6.99 28.67 0.85
C ILE A 844 8.03 27.67 0.34
N ARG A 845 9.03 28.14 -0.44
CA ARG A 845 10.00 27.24 -1.08
C ARG A 845 11.46 27.69 -0.84
N GLY A 846 11.81 28.92 -1.17
CA GLY A 846 13.16 29.50 -0.99
C GLY A 846 13.29 30.60 0.08
N THR A 847 14.50 31.10 0.33
CA THR A 847 14.72 32.33 1.14
C THR A 847 14.50 33.60 0.33
N GLU A 848 14.84 33.58 -0.96
CA GLU A 848 14.81 34.75 -1.84
C GLU A 848 13.44 35.01 -2.50
N GLU A 849 12.55 34.02 -2.45
CA GLU A 849 11.22 34.12 -3.05
C GLU A 849 10.28 34.96 -2.20
N ALA A 850 9.26 35.54 -2.84
CA ALA A 850 8.16 36.25 -2.20
C ALA A 850 6.82 35.54 -2.44
N GLY A 851 5.83 35.69 -1.53
CA GLY A 851 4.53 35.07 -1.73
C GLY A 851 3.44 35.33 -0.69
N VAL A 852 2.20 35.08 -1.09
CA VAL A 852 0.98 35.43 -0.35
C VAL A 852 0.14 34.20 -0.02
N ARG A 853 -0.35 34.14 1.22
CA ARG A 853 -1.13 33.03 1.78
C ARG A 853 -2.39 33.55 2.44
N ILE A 854 -3.56 33.13 1.96
CA ILE A 854 -4.85 33.62 2.44
C ILE A 854 -5.70 32.44 2.89
N LEU A 855 -6.15 32.47 4.15
CA LEU A 855 -7.13 31.52 4.70
C LEU A 855 -8.49 32.21 4.77
N ALA A 856 -9.44 31.79 3.95
CA ALA A 856 -10.77 32.39 3.88
C ALA A 856 -11.79 31.52 4.63
N ASP A 857 -11.91 31.71 5.95
CA ASP A 857 -13.00 31.24 6.80
C ASP A 857 -12.84 31.79 8.24
N GLU A 858 -13.92 32.21 8.90
CA GLU A 858 -13.93 32.65 10.30
C GLU A 858 -13.36 31.60 11.28
N ARG A 859 -13.36 30.30 10.91
CA ARG A 859 -12.75 29.23 11.71
C ARG A 859 -11.23 29.39 11.88
N TYR A 860 -10.57 30.19 11.04
CA TYR A 860 -9.15 30.57 11.20
C TYR A 860 -8.97 31.93 11.88
N GLY A 861 -10.06 32.70 12.04
CA GLY A 861 -10.10 34.06 12.57
C GLY A 861 -10.92 34.14 13.86
N SER A 862 -12.07 34.82 13.80
CA SER A 862 -12.86 35.21 14.99
C SER A 862 -13.74 34.10 15.58
N SER A 863 -13.95 32.98 14.89
CA SER A 863 -14.99 32.02 15.29
C SER A 863 -14.67 31.30 16.61
N PRO A 864 -15.57 31.31 17.60
CA PRO A 864 -15.38 30.61 18.87
C PRO A 864 -15.70 29.10 18.77
N ASP A 865 -16.55 28.69 17.82
CA ASP A 865 -16.95 27.29 17.62
C ASP A 865 -16.14 26.64 16.49
N ARG A 866 -15.63 25.42 16.73
CA ARG A 866 -14.79 24.65 15.78
C ARG A 866 -13.61 25.46 15.25
N ASN A 867 -13.02 26.28 16.13
CA ASN A 867 -11.86 27.10 15.84
C ASN A 867 -10.70 26.21 15.36
N CYS A 868 -10.31 26.40 14.11
CA CYS A 868 -9.22 25.69 13.44
C CYS A 868 -7.87 26.42 13.60
N ARG A 869 -7.88 27.71 13.99
CA ARG A 869 -6.68 28.52 14.26
C ARG A 869 -5.76 27.86 15.29
N ARG A 870 -6.30 27.20 16.31
CA ARG A 870 -5.51 26.46 17.33
C ARG A 870 -4.68 25.29 16.78
N PHE A 871 -5.05 24.71 15.63
CA PHE A 871 -4.28 23.65 14.96
C PHE A 871 -3.17 24.19 14.05
N LEU A 872 -3.10 25.50 13.86
CA LEU A 872 -1.92 26.17 13.29
C LEU A 872 -0.81 26.19 14.35
N SER A 873 0.45 26.15 13.92
CA SER A 873 1.58 26.26 14.85
C SER A 873 1.62 27.63 15.55
N PRO A 874 2.21 27.77 16.76
CA PRO A 874 2.28 29.05 17.47
C PRO A 874 2.92 30.19 16.66
N GLN A 875 3.85 29.87 15.74
CA GLN A 875 4.38 30.83 14.77
C GLN A 875 3.30 31.26 13.78
N GLN A 876 2.62 30.33 13.11
CA GLN A 876 1.53 30.63 12.18
C GLN A 876 0.38 31.39 12.86
N GLN A 877 0.06 31.10 14.12
CA GLN A 877 -0.96 31.83 14.89
C GLN A 877 -0.59 33.29 15.16
N ARG A 878 0.71 33.62 15.25
CA ARG A 878 1.20 35.01 15.33
C ARG A 878 1.29 35.67 13.96
N GLU A 879 1.52 34.89 12.91
CA GLU A 879 1.79 35.39 11.57
C GLU A 879 0.52 35.66 10.74
N PHE A 880 -0.45 34.74 10.78
CA PHE A 880 -1.71 34.84 10.05
C PHE A 880 -2.59 35.93 10.65
N THR A 881 -2.50 37.13 10.07
CA THR A 881 -3.20 38.33 10.57
C THR A 881 -4.63 38.33 10.06
N VAL A 882 -5.60 38.51 10.97
CA VAL A 882 -7.02 38.61 10.60
C VAL A 882 -7.28 39.99 10.00
N VAL A 883 -7.91 40.02 8.82
CA VAL A 883 -8.26 41.25 8.09
C VAL A 883 -9.72 41.22 7.67
N GLU A 884 -10.30 42.41 7.53
CA GLU A 884 -11.63 42.57 6.93
C GLU A 884 -11.58 42.07 5.47
N PRO A 885 -12.51 41.18 5.04
CA PRO A 885 -12.43 40.54 3.73
C PRO A 885 -12.26 41.50 2.56
N GLY A 886 -12.90 42.67 2.60
CA GLY A 886 -12.82 43.69 1.56
C GLY A 886 -11.47 44.42 1.48
N GLU A 887 -10.63 44.35 2.52
CA GLU A 887 -9.27 44.92 2.52
C GLU A 887 -8.21 43.94 1.98
N THR A 888 -8.58 42.67 1.74
CA THR A 888 -7.63 41.61 1.38
C THR A 888 -6.86 41.93 0.10
N GLY A 889 -7.55 42.26 -1.00
CA GLY A 889 -6.89 42.60 -2.27
C GLY A 889 -5.89 43.76 -2.13
N ALA A 890 -6.31 44.84 -1.47
CA ALA A 890 -5.45 46.00 -1.22
C ALA A 890 -4.28 45.70 -0.26
N ALA A 891 -4.35 44.67 0.59
CA ALA A 891 -3.21 44.20 1.37
C ALA A 891 -2.21 43.40 0.52
N VAL A 892 -2.70 42.63 -0.46
CA VAL A 892 -1.88 41.86 -1.41
C VAL A 892 -1.18 42.77 -2.41
N GLU A 893 -1.88 43.72 -3.03
CA GLU A 893 -1.31 44.74 -3.93
C GLU A 893 -0.17 45.53 -3.23
N ARG A 894 -0.41 46.00 -2.00
CA ARG A 894 0.61 46.68 -1.17
C ARG A 894 1.76 45.77 -0.73
N PHE A 895 1.66 44.46 -0.89
CA PHE A 895 2.76 43.54 -0.63
C PHE A 895 3.64 43.38 -1.86
N TRP A 896 3.06 43.15 -3.04
CA TRP A 896 3.81 43.03 -4.30
C TRP A 896 4.50 44.34 -4.69
N ALA A 897 3.83 45.49 -4.56
CA ALA A 897 4.43 46.83 -4.74
C ALA A 897 5.49 47.24 -3.68
N ARG A 898 5.98 46.28 -2.87
CA ARG A 898 7.17 46.40 -2.00
C ARG A 898 8.27 45.38 -2.33
N GLN A 899 8.01 44.45 -3.23
CA GLN A 899 8.99 43.52 -3.78
C GLN A 899 9.59 44.06 -5.10
N GLU A 900 8.84 44.92 -5.81
CA GLU A 900 9.35 45.87 -6.83
C GLU A 900 10.25 46.97 -6.22
#